data_AF-A0A0G1Y8A1-F1
#
_entry.id   AF-A0A0G1Y8A1-F1
#
_cell.length_a   1.000
_cell.length_b   1.000
_cell.length_c   1.000
_cell.angle_alpha   90.00
_cell.angle_beta   90.00
_cell.angle_gamma   90.00
#
_symmetry.space_group_name_H-M   'P 1'
#
loop_
_entity.id
_entity.type
_entity.pdbx_description
1 polymer ?
#
loop_
_entity_poly.entity_id
_entity_poly.type
_entity_poly.pdbx_seq_one_letter_code
_entity_poly.pdbx_strand_id
1 'polypeptide(L)'
;MVRRIFERIGGPMRALARPIRGLHQAAYLLAGLTLASQVLALLRDRIFAHTFGAGEVLDLYYAAFRVPDLVFALVASLVSAYVLIPRITGADRETTRRVLSESASFLFGIGGIICVILALFMPQFLALLFPNFAASAHQAEFILLARILLFQPILLGLSGVFASVTQVHRRFTLFALSPVLYNLGIIFGAIFLYPRWGLSGIGIGVIIGAVVHLAVNIPVVMEAGVIPRLRFPTFALMSSIVRDSVPRSLALGMGSVTALVLTALASRIGTGAVSVFTLAGNLEAVPLSLIGASYAVAAFPALSEASALEKKSEFTRILSSSARHIILWSVVAIGLVAVLRAHIVRIVLGTGAFDWNATRLTAALLVVFIVGLAAQGLVLLFSRALYAARQSWRPFLYQLAGGVLTMILAVAFLSLRDTGLHNSLATLLRVGDVRGTAVILVALAATLGQIFLVGLSLLALRTIAPGLASSLVRPLRDGCVAALLGGTATYATLALLGGIAPLTTFASVLIEGTIAGVVGCALAAAALHFIQNEEFLVMAGALNKLLHLQSGRSAVLAPSAEEPAQPASQVSNGVNPGNIRNFSIIAHVDHGKSTLADRLLERTGTIPERLMRDQVLDRMDLERERGITIKMQPVRMVWRPSHAEVRSTKYEARKESNFEFSDSEYILNLIDTPGHIDFSYEVSRALHAVEGVLLLVDSTQGVQAQTLTTLAAAQAQRCVVIPVVSKIDSPAARVDEVKAELAGLLKVSPGGVLAVSGKTGAGVDELLEAIVRLVPPPRVSESGNGEPRGLIFDFSYSTHRGVAVYLRVFDGTFRKGQQLIFHAAGKDFIALETGIFTPEETPAESLSSGDIGYIVTGIKEPGVVAVGDTIGVVHGSLPALPGYERPRPVVWASIYPENQDDLPLLRKSLERLRLSDSSLSFEEESSGVLGRGFRCGFLGLLHLEIVTERLRREFSLSLIVTIPTISYVVTRTNGEREIIYTPAKFPEHGDILKIEEPWARVIIITPPRVMSTLIQALYEHEAQTLSTETFHDGRIEIEVEMPLRELMRGFFDRLKNISSGYASLSYEILPPRTADVVRLDILVAEEPVPAFARVVAARRVQEEAEKMVEKLHAILPKQLFNTKIQARAQGRIISSRTLSAMRKDVTGYLYGGDVTRKMKLLEKQKRGKKKLLERGTGKVNIPEDVFMKMVRVDS
;
A
#
# COMPACT_ATOMS: atom_id res chain seq x y z
N MET A 1 18.34 -13.07 -35.83
CA MET A 1 19.56 -12.26 -35.56
C MET A 1 19.37 -11.35 -34.34
N VAL A 2 18.40 -10.41 -34.34
CA VAL A 2 18.09 -9.51 -33.19
C VAL A 2 17.83 -10.25 -31.87
N ARG A 3 17.08 -11.36 -31.90
CA ARG A 3 16.78 -12.19 -30.71
C ARG A 3 18.04 -12.80 -30.07
N ARG A 4 19.03 -13.23 -30.87
CA ARG A 4 20.32 -13.79 -30.38
C ARG A 4 21.27 -12.72 -29.82
N ILE A 5 21.21 -11.49 -30.34
CA ILE A 5 22.01 -10.36 -29.84
C ILE A 5 21.47 -9.90 -28.48
N PHE A 6 20.15 -9.84 -28.33
CA PHE A 6 19.50 -9.49 -27.05
C PHE A 6 19.65 -10.57 -25.98
N GLU A 7 19.70 -11.86 -26.34
CA GLU A 7 19.95 -12.96 -25.40
C GLU A 7 21.37 -12.89 -24.77
N ARG A 8 22.38 -12.37 -25.48
CA ARG A 8 23.74 -12.16 -24.94
C ARG A 8 23.89 -10.90 -24.08
N ILE A 9 23.11 -9.85 -24.34
CA ILE A 9 23.09 -8.59 -23.56
C ILE A 9 22.12 -8.68 -22.35
N GLY A 10 21.30 -9.74 -22.28
CA GLY A 10 20.18 -9.88 -21.35
C GLY A 10 20.53 -10.11 -19.87
N GLY A 11 21.75 -10.53 -19.52
CA GLY A 11 22.11 -10.86 -18.13
C GLY A 11 21.94 -9.69 -17.15
N PRO A 12 22.61 -8.54 -17.37
CA PRO A 12 22.46 -7.34 -16.52
C PRO A 12 21.07 -6.69 -16.66
N MET A 13 20.52 -6.66 -17.87
CA MET A 13 19.21 -6.10 -18.16
C MET A 13 18.07 -6.84 -17.45
N ARG A 14 18.17 -8.17 -17.25
CA ARG A 14 17.18 -8.95 -16.49
C ARG A 14 17.15 -8.62 -15.00
N ALA A 15 18.29 -8.26 -14.40
CA ALA A 15 18.34 -7.82 -13.01
C ALA A 15 17.66 -6.45 -12.82
N LEU A 16 17.88 -5.52 -13.76
CA LEU A 16 17.22 -4.20 -13.80
C LEU A 16 15.74 -4.28 -14.23
N ALA A 17 15.34 -5.34 -14.92
CA ALA A 17 13.96 -5.57 -15.35
C ALA A 17 13.07 -6.21 -14.27
N ARG A 18 13.57 -6.42 -13.04
CA ARG A 18 12.77 -7.02 -11.98
C ARG A 18 11.59 -6.11 -11.61
N PRO A 19 10.36 -6.65 -11.50
CA PRO A 19 9.21 -5.86 -11.10
C PRO A 19 9.37 -5.35 -9.67
N ILE A 20 9.09 -4.07 -9.44
CA ILE A 20 9.15 -3.45 -8.11
C ILE A 20 7.74 -3.46 -7.54
N ARG A 21 7.59 -4.04 -6.34
CA ARG A 21 6.28 -4.36 -5.77
C ARG A 21 5.79 -3.40 -4.68
N GLY A 22 6.69 -2.67 -4.02
CA GLY A 22 6.33 -1.62 -3.05
C GLY A 22 6.13 -0.26 -3.71
N LEU A 23 4.99 0.40 -3.45
CA LEU A 23 4.67 1.74 -3.98
C LEU A 23 5.71 2.79 -3.57
N HIS A 24 6.11 2.78 -2.29
CA HIS A 24 7.13 3.70 -1.77
C HIS A 24 8.52 3.40 -2.33
N GLN A 25 8.87 2.12 -2.50
CA GLN A 25 10.13 1.72 -3.14
C GLN A 25 10.17 2.16 -4.61
N ALA A 26 9.06 2.05 -5.34
CA ALA A 26 8.95 2.57 -6.70
C ALA A 26 9.05 4.10 -6.72
N ALA A 27 8.40 4.81 -5.79
CA ALA A 27 8.47 6.27 -5.69
C ALA A 27 9.90 6.76 -5.38
N TYR A 28 10.60 6.13 -4.43
CA TYR A 28 12.00 6.48 -4.11
C TYR A 28 12.95 6.13 -5.24
N LEU A 29 12.76 4.99 -5.92
CA LEU A 29 13.56 4.65 -7.09
C LEU A 29 13.32 5.63 -8.25
N LEU A 30 12.05 5.95 -8.54
CA LEU A 30 11.72 6.94 -9.57
C LEU A 30 12.29 8.31 -9.21
N ALA A 31 12.20 8.75 -7.96
CA ALA A 31 12.80 10.00 -7.51
C ALA A 31 14.33 9.97 -7.68
N GLY A 32 15.00 8.89 -7.24
CA GLY A 32 16.45 8.72 -7.37
C GLY A 32 16.93 8.67 -8.82
N LEU A 33 16.25 7.92 -9.70
CA LEU A 33 16.60 7.84 -11.13
C LEU A 33 16.24 9.11 -11.90
N THR A 34 15.16 9.79 -11.53
CA THR A 34 14.83 11.11 -12.09
C THR A 34 15.91 12.12 -11.69
N LEU A 35 16.35 12.12 -10.43
CA LEU A 35 17.47 12.94 -9.97
C LEU A 35 18.76 12.61 -10.73
N ALA A 36 19.09 11.32 -10.92
CA ALA A 36 20.24 10.90 -11.69
C ALA A 36 20.17 11.41 -13.15
N SER A 37 18.99 11.38 -13.77
CA SER A 37 18.77 11.95 -15.10
C SER A 37 18.99 13.46 -15.13
N GLN A 38 18.58 14.19 -14.09
CA GLN A 38 18.82 15.63 -14.00
C GLN A 38 20.31 15.96 -13.81
N VAL A 39 21.03 15.20 -12.99
CA VAL A 39 22.48 15.35 -12.82
C VAL A 39 23.21 15.12 -14.15
N LEU A 40 22.83 14.11 -14.92
CA LEU A 40 23.37 13.88 -16.26
C LEU A 40 23.01 14.98 -17.26
N ALA A 41 21.80 15.54 -17.18
CA ALA A 41 21.42 16.70 -17.99
C ALA A 41 22.29 17.93 -17.68
N LEU A 42 22.59 18.18 -16.39
CA LEU A 42 23.53 19.23 -15.99
C LEU A 42 24.96 18.94 -16.43
N LEU A 43 25.40 17.68 -16.43
CA LEU A 43 26.71 17.30 -16.97
C LEU A 43 26.79 17.56 -18.48
N ARG A 44 25.75 17.22 -19.23
CA ARG A 44 25.63 17.57 -20.66
C ARG A 44 25.74 19.08 -20.85
N ASP A 45 24.99 19.86 -20.07
CA ASP A 45 25.00 21.31 -20.16
C ASP A 45 26.35 21.91 -19.78
N ARG A 46 27.06 21.31 -18.81
CA ARG A 46 28.45 21.67 -18.48
C ARG A 46 29.37 21.44 -19.67
N ILE A 47 29.27 20.30 -20.36
CA ILE A 47 30.11 19.99 -21.52
C ILE A 47 29.84 21.00 -22.64
N PHE A 48 28.57 21.35 -22.89
CA PHE A 48 28.22 22.38 -23.86
C PHE A 48 28.73 23.76 -23.46
N ALA A 49 28.53 24.18 -22.22
CA ALA A 49 29.05 25.43 -21.70
C ALA A 49 30.59 25.49 -21.80
N HIS A 50 31.28 24.40 -21.43
CA HIS A 50 32.73 24.30 -21.55
C HIS A 50 33.21 24.45 -22.99
N THR A 51 32.54 23.81 -23.94
CA THR A 51 32.99 23.72 -25.33
C THR A 51 32.60 24.95 -26.14
N PHE A 52 31.40 25.48 -25.93
CA PHE A 52 30.81 26.52 -26.78
C PHE A 52 30.65 27.88 -26.08
N GLY A 53 30.71 27.91 -24.75
CA GLY A 53 30.34 29.08 -23.98
C GLY A 53 28.87 29.48 -24.17
N ALA A 54 28.49 30.66 -23.72
CA ALA A 54 27.23 31.29 -24.11
C ALA A 54 27.39 31.94 -25.51
N GLY A 55 27.64 31.11 -26.53
CA GLY A 55 27.96 31.53 -27.89
C GLY A 55 26.88 31.16 -28.92
N GLU A 56 27.12 31.57 -30.17
CA GLU A 56 26.17 31.38 -31.29
C GLU A 56 25.88 29.89 -31.56
N VAL A 57 26.89 29.02 -31.49
CA VAL A 57 26.72 27.57 -31.71
C VAL A 57 25.71 26.96 -30.73
N LEU A 58 25.79 27.34 -29.45
CA LEU A 58 24.90 26.83 -28.41
C LEU A 58 23.48 27.43 -28.52
N ASP A 59 23.37 28.69 -28.96
CA ASP A 59 22.08 29.31 -29.29
C ASP A 59 21.37 28.59 -30.44
N LEU A 60 22.09 28.28 -31.52
CA LEU A 60 21.58 27.52 -32.66
C LEU A 60 21.12 26.12 -32.25
N TYR A 61 21.90 25.44 -31.39
CA TYR A 61 21.53 24.15 -30.85
C TYR A 61 20.19 24.22 -30.11
N TYR A 62 20.04 25.12 -29.13
CA TYR A 62 18.80 25.21 -28.35
C TYR A 62 17.60 25.70 -29.17
N ALA A 63 17.81 26.58 -30.15
CA ALA A 63 16.76 27.02 -31.07
C ALA A 63 16.26 25.88 -31.96
N ALA A 64 17.16 24.98 -32.41
CA ALA A 64 16.83 23.90 -33.33
C ALA A 64 15.88 22.86 -32.72
N PHE A 65 15.87 22.70 -31.38
CA PHE A 65 14.97 21.80 -30.66
C PHE A 65 13.51 22.25 -30.63
N ARG A 66 13.23 23.55 -30.78
CA ARG A 66 11.88 24.09 -30.53
C ARG A 66 10.81 23.56 -31.48
N VAL A 67 11.16 23.34 -32.75
CA VAL A 67 10.23 22.79 -33.74
C VAL A 67 9.96 21.29 -33.48
N PRO A 68 10.99 20.42 -33.33
CA PRO A 68 10.79 19.04 -32.90
C PRO A 68 9.99 18.90 -31.59
N ASP A 69 10.29 19.69 -30.56
CA ASP A 69 9.60 19.64 -29.27
C ASP A 69 8.10 19.92 -29.42
N LEU A 70 7.72 20.89 -30.26
CA LEU A 70 6.33 21.18 -30.58
C LEU A 70 5.64 20.00 -31.28
N VAL A 71 6.32 19.34 -32.21
CA VAL A 71 5.79 18.13 -32.88
C VAL A 71 5.59 17.01 -31.87
N PHE A 72 6.55 16.79 -30.96
CA PHE A 72 6.42 15.81 -29.90
C PHE A 72 5.22 16.12 -29.00
N ALA A 73 5.07 17.37 -28.58
CA ALA A 73 3.99 17.80 -27.69
C ALA A 73 2.59 17.76 -28.32
N LEU A 74 2.47 17.85 -29.64
CA LEU A 74 1.19 17.78 -30.34
C LEU A 74 0.83 16.38 -30.85
N VAL A 75 1.82 15.61 -31.31
CA VAL A 75 1.59 14.33 -32.00
C VAL A 75 1.93 13.13 -31.11
N ALA A 76 3.11 13.11 -30.49
CA ALA A 76 3.54 11.96 -29.71
C ALA A 76 2.73 11.81 -28.41
N SER A 77 2.31 12.94 -27.81
CA SER A 77 1.46 12.95 -26.61
C SER A 77 0.07 12.35 -26.83
N LEU A 78 -0.46 12.35 -28.06
CA LEU A 78 -1.75 11.75 -28.41
C LEU A 78 -1.79 10.24 -28.18
N VAL A 79 -0.61 9.63 -28.09
CA VAL A 79 -0.43 8.19 -27.93
C VAL A 79 0.38 7.90 -26.66
N SER A 80 0.30 8.81 -25.68
CA SER A 80 1.07 8.74 -24.43
C SER A 80 0.60 7.61 -23.51
N ALA A 81 1.49 7.20 -22.62
CA ALA A 81 1.22 6.19 -21.60
C ALA A 81 -0.05 6.48 -20.78
N TYR A 82 -0.38 7.75 -20.53
CA TYR A 82 -1.57 8.12 -19.75
C TYR A 82 -2.90 7.71 -20.37
N VAL A 83 -2.95 7.59 -21.69
CA VAL A 83 -4.18 7.24 -22.42
C VAL A 83 -4.14 5.79 -22.92
N LEU A 84 -2.94 5.21 -23.02
CA LEU A 84 -2.73 3.81 -23.35
C LEU A 84 -2.85 2.89 -22.13
N ILE A 85 -2.27 3.25 -20.98
CA ILE A 85 -2.25 2.41 -19.76
C ILE A 85 -3.67 1.94 -19.40
N PRO A 86 -4.69 2.81 -19.25
CA PRO A 86 -6.05 2.37 -18.91
C PRO A 86 -6.69 1.42 -19.93
N ARG A 87 -6.22 1.43 -21.18
CA ARG A 87 -6.74 0.59 -22.28
C ARG A 87 -6.00 -0.74 -22.43
N ILE A 88 -4.80 -0.87 -21.88
CA ILE A 88 -4.00 -2.10 -21.92
C ILE A 88 -3.96 -2.81 -20.57
N THR A 89 -4.23 -2.11 -19.46
CA THR A 89 -4.36 -2.72 -18.12
C THR A 89 -5.55 -3.67 -18.09
N GLY A 90 -5.31 -4.95 -17.83
CA GLY A 90 -6.34 -5.99 -17.80
C GLY A 90 -6.84 -6.43 -19.19
N ALA A 91 -6.28 -5.89 -20.28
CA ALA A 91 -6.59 -6.32 -21.63
C ALA A 91 -5.78 -7.58 -22.02
N ASP A 92 -6.36 -8.44 -22.85
CA ASP A 92 -5.66 -9.61 -23.36
C ASP A 92 -4.49 -9.22 -24.28
N ARG A 93 -3.61 -10.19 -24.54
CA ARG A 93 -2.38 -9.98 -25.31
C ARG A 93 -2.66 -9.54 -26.75
N GLU A 94 -3.74 -10.00 -27.37
CA GLU A 94 -4.06 -9.64 -28.75
C GLU A 94 -4.62 -8.21 -28.83
N THR A 95 -5.53 -7.85 -27.91
CA THR A 95 -6.03 -6.48 -27.79
C THR A 95 -4.91 -5.50 -27.45
N THR A 96 -4.07 -5.82 -26.48
CA THR A 96 -2.90 -5.00 -26.11
C THR A 96 -2.00 -4.79 -27.32
N ARG A 97 -1.65 -5.87 -28.03
CA ARG A 97 -0.85 -5.78 -29.25
C ARG A 97 -1.51 -4.95 -30.34
N ARG A 98 -2.83 -5.07 -30.52
CA ARG A 98 -3.59 -4.29 -31.50
C ARG A 98 -3.54 -2.79 -31.18
N VAL A 99 -3.81 -2.42 -29.93
CA VAL A 99 -3.73 -1.03 -29.46
C VAL A 99 -2.34 -0.48 -29.73
N LEU A 100 -1.27 -1.16 -29.29
CA LEU A 100 0.11 -0.72 -29.52
C LEU A 100 0.46 -0.62 -31.02
N SER A 101 -0.02 -1.55 -31.84
CA SER A 101 0.23 -1.58 -33.29
C SER A 101 -0.42 -0.40 -34.01
N GLU A 102 -1.69 -0.13 -33.73
CA GLU A 102 -2.42 0.99 -34.34
C GLU A 102 -1.88 2.33 -33.82
N SER A 103 -1.56 2.42 -32.54
CA SER A 103 -0.86 3.55 -31.91
C SER A 103 0.49 3.86 -32.55
N ALA A 104 1.35 2.85 -32.74
CA ALA A 104 2.64 3.01 -33.41
C ALA A 104 2.46 3.42 -34.88
N SER A 105 1.49 2.82 -35.58
CA SER A 105 1.22 3.11 -36.99
C SER A 105 0.63 4.50 -37.21
N PHE A 106 -0.21 4.98 -36.29
CA PHE A 106 -0.70 6.36 -36.26
C PHE A 106 0.46 7.35 -36.11
N LEU A 107 1.39 7.06 -35.20
CA LEU A 107 2.55 7.90 -34.91
C LEU A 107 3.51 7.96 -36.11
N PHE A 108 3.82 6.81 -36.74
CA PHE A 108 4.60 6.76 -37.98
C PHE A 108 3.89 7.38 -39.17
N GLY A 109 2.57 7.19 -39.29
CA GLY A 109 1.78 7.71 -40.39
C GLY A 109 1.61 9.22 -40.31
N ILE A 110 0.76 9.69 -39.40
CA ILE A 110 0.44 11.12 -39.28
C ILE A 110 1.66 11.91 -38.79
N GLY A 111 2.34 11.43 -37.76
CA GLY A 111 3.54 12.09 -37.25
C GLY A 111 4.68 12.12 -38.25
N GLY A 112 4.90 11.02 -38.99
CA GLY A 112 5.90 10.96 -40.05
C GLY A 112 5.60 11.95 -41.18
N ILE A 113 4.35 12.03 -41.65
CA ILE A 113 3.94 13.01 -42.68
C ILE A 113 4.20 14.45 -42.20
N ILE A 114 3.80 14.79 -40.97
CA ILE A 114 4.05 16.11 -40.38
C ILE A 114 5.55 16.41 -40.33
N CYS A 115 6.37 15.44 -39.90
CA CYS A 115 7.83 15.61 -39.87
C CYS A 115 8.42 15.79 -41.27
N VAL A 116 7.95 15.06 -42.28
CA VAL A 116 8.41 15.22 -43.67
C VAL A 116 8.06 16.60 -44.21
N ILE A 117 6.82 17.07 -44.00
CA ILE A 117 6.40 18.41 -44.42
C ILE A 117 7.27 19.46 -43.73
N LEU A 118 7.45 19.37 -42.40
CA LEU A 118 8.30 20.31 -41.67
C LEU A 118 9.76 20.25 -42.11
N ALA A 119 10.29 19.08 -42.46
CA ALA A 119 11.67 18.94 -42.95
C ALA A 119 11.85 19.64 -44.31
N LEU A 120 10.86 19.53 -45.21
CA LEU A 120 10.85 20.20 -46.51
C LEU A 120 10.80 21.72 -46.35
N PHE A 121 9.89 22.22 -45.51
CA PHE A 121 9.69 23.65 -45.27
C PHE A 121 10.52 24.23 -44.11
N MET A 122 11.50 23.47 -43.60
CA MET A 122 12.33 23.87 -42.47
C MET A 122 13.01 25.24 -42.65
N PRO A 123 13.58 25.57 -43.84
CA PRO A 123 14.20 26.88 -44.05
C PRO A 123 13.22 28.04 -43.83
N GLN A 124 11.98 27.93 -44.34
CA GLN A 124 10.95 28.96 -44.19
C GLN A 124 10.49 29.08 -42.74
N PHE A 125 10.28 27.96 -42.06
CA PHE A 125 9.89 27.96 -40.65
C PHE A 125 10.96 28.60 -39.75
N LEU A 126 12.23 28.22 -39.93
CA LEU A 126 13.32 28.78 -39.13
C LEU A 126 13.60 30.25 -39.47
N ALA A 127 13.46 30.67 -40.73
CA ALA A 127 13.58 32.09 -41.10
C ALA A 127 12.47 32.95 -40.47
N LEU A 128 11.25 32.43 -40.38
CA LEU A 128 10.14 33.12 -39.74
C LEU A 128 10.35 33.25 -38.21
N LEU A 129 10.81 32.18 -37.57
CA LEU A 129 10.93 32.12 -36.11
C LEU A 129 12.23 32.75 -35.59
N PHE A 130 13.35 32.52 -36.28
CA PHE A 130 14.70 32.90 -35.88
C PHE A 130 15.41 33.67 -37.00
N PRO A 131 14.94 34.88 -37.37
CA PRO A 131 15.46 35.61 -38.53
C PRO A 131 16.96 35.92 -38.43
N ASN A 132 17.47 36.20 -37.23
CA ASN A 132 18.89 36.48 -37.00
C ASN A 132 19.79 35.27 -37.27
N PHE A 133 19.34 34.07 -36.91
CA PHE A 133 20.08 32.83 -37.16
C PHE A 133 19.94 32.37 -38.61
N ALA A 134 18.80 32.64 -39.24
CA ALA A 134 18.61 32.37 -40.66
C ALA A 134 19.46 33.26 -41.56
N ALA A 135 19.90 34.43 -41.07
CA ALA A 135 20.82 35.32 -41.76
C ALA A 135 22.30 35.10 -41.38
N SER A 136 22.61 34.15 -40.49
CA SER A 136 23.97 33.93 -40.01
C SER A 136 24.78 32.98 -40.91
N ALA A 137 26.11 32.99 -40.77
CA ALA A 137 27.01 32.13 -41.54
C ALA A 137 26.76 30.62 -41.31
N HIS A 138 26.11 30.27 -40.20
CA HIS A 138 25.80 28.89 -39.83
C HIS A 138 24.38 28.44 -40.21
N GLN A 139 23.66 29.20 -41.06
CA GLN A 139 22.29 28.89 -41.48
C GLN A 139 22.13 27.44 -41.98
N ALA A 140 23.05 26.96 -42.83
CA ALA A 140 22.98 25.62 -43.39
C ALA A 140 23.09 24.53 -42.31
N GLU A 141 23.98 24.71 -41.32
CA GLU A 141 24.13 23.81 -40.19
C GLU A 141 22.92 23.82 -39.27
N PHE A 142 22.32 25.00 -39.05
CA PHE A 142 21.11 25.18 -38.25
C PHE A 142 19.91 24.45 -38.85
N ILE A 143 19.68 24.62 -40.16
CA ILE A 143 18.60 23.92 -40.89
C ILE A 143 18.84 22.41 -40.88
N LEU A 144 20.08 21.96 -41.13
CA LEU A 144 20.41 20.54 -41.13
C LEU A 144 20.20 19.92 -39.74
N LEU A 145 20.63 20.60 -38.67
CA LEU A 145 20.41 20.16 -37.30
C LEU A 145 18.91 20.01 -37.00
N ALA A 146 18.10 21.03 -37.29
CA ALA A 146 16.65 20.95 -37.05
C ALA A 146 15.97 19.81 -37.84
N ARG A 147 16.42 19.54 -39.08
CA ARG A 147 15.95 18.40 -39.87
C ARG A 147 16.32 17.05 -39.24
N ILE A 148 17.55 16.91 -38.76
CA ILE A 148 17.99 15.69 -38.06
C ILE A 148 17.17 15.48 -36.79
N LEU A 149 16.89 16.55 -36.04
CA LEU A 149 16.12 16.45 -34.80
C LEU A 149 14.64 16.08 -35.02
N LEU A 150 14.07 16.23 -36.22
CA LEU A 150 12.68 15.79 -36.49
C LEU A 150 12.47 14.27 -36.39
N PHE A 151 13.53 13.46 -36.36
CA PHE A 151 13.41 12.03 -36.05
C PHE A 151 13.13 11.76 -34.57
N GLN A 152 13.54 12.67 -33.67
CA GLN A 152 13.40 12.52 -32.21
C GLN A 152 11.93 12.39 -31.77
N PRO A 153 10.97 13.24 -32.20
CA PRO A 153 9.57 13.12 -31.79
C PRO A 153 8.95 11.75 -32.08
N ILE A 154 9.31 11.16 -33.22
CA ILE A 154 8.81 9.85 -33.63
C ILE A 154 9.39 8.74 -32.76
N LEU A 155 10.70 8.77 -32.51
CA LEU A 155 11.40 7.79 -31.69
C LEU A 155 10.95 7.85 -30.22
N LEU A 156 10.87 9.05 -29.64
CA LEU A 156 10.42 9.25 -28.27
C LEU A 156 8.92 8.94 -28.12
N GLY A 157 8.11 9.26 -29.13
CA GLY A 157 6.70 8.90 -29.14
C GLY A 157 6.48 7.39 -29.16
N LEU A 158 7.22 6.66 -30.02
CA LEU A 158 7.21 5.20 -30.03
C LEU A 158 7.73 4.63 -28.71
N SER A 159 8.75 5.27 -28.12
CA SER A 159 9.22 4.88 -26.79
C SER A 159 8.14 5.08 -25.73
N GLY A 160 7.29 6.11 -25.83
CA GLY A 160 6.14 6.32 -24.95
C GLY A 160 5.10 5.20 -25.09
N VAL A 161 4.84 4.74 -26.32
CA VAL A 161 3.98 3.57 -26.58
C VAL A 161 4.57 2.32 -25.91
N PHE A 162 5.87 2.08 -26.02
CA PHE A 162 6.49 0.88 -25.42
C PHE A 162 6.59 0.98 -23.90
N ALA A 163 6.90 2.18 -23.39
CA ALA A 163 6.92 2.47 -21.97
C ALA A 163 5.57 2.25 -21.29
N SER A 164 4.45 2.38 -22.02
CA SER A 164 3.12 2.03 -21.47
C SER A 164 3.06 0.56 -21.04
N VAL A 165 3.67 -0.34 -21.81
CA VAL A 165 3.81 -1.77 -21.48
C VAL A 165 4.77 -1.96 -20.30
N THR A 166 5.93 -1.30 -20.33
CA THR A 166 6.91 -1.35 -19.23
C THR A 166 6.30 -0.94 -17.89
N GLN A 167 5.46 0.09 -17.88
CA GLN A 167 4.77 0.60 -16.69
C GLN A 167 3.66 -0.34 -16.22
N VAL A 168 2.84 -0.91 -17.12
CA VAL A 168 1.81 -1.89 -16.75
C VAL A 168 2.41 -3.15 -16.12
N HIS A 169 3.57 -3.60 -16.60
CA HIS A 169 4.29 -4.72 -16.01
C HIS A 169 5.12 -4.35 -14.76
N ARG A 170 4.94 -3.14 -14.20
CA ARG A 170 5.62 -2.64 -12.98
C ARG A 170 7.15 -2.67 -13.05
N ARG A 171 7.73 -2.56 -14.26
CA ARG A 171 9.19 -2.52 -14.48
C ARG A 171 9.72 -1.09 -14.49
N PHE A 172 9.48 -0.37 -13.39
CA PHE A 172 9.73 1.06 -13.27
C PHE A 172 11.20 1.45 -13.45
N THR A 173 12.15 0.57 -13.12
CA THR A 173 13.59 0.82 -13.31
C THR A 173 13.96 1.08 -14.78
N LEU A 174 13.50 0.23 -15.70
CA LEU A 174 13.79 0.39 -17.14
C LEU A 174 13.13 1.64 -17.71
N PHE A 175 11.91 1.92 -17.27
CA PHE A 175 11.21 3.15 -17.63
C PHE A 175 11.98 4.40 -17.17
N ALA A 176 12.39 4.45 -15.91
CA ALA A 176 13.11 5.57 -15.34
C ALA A 176 14.57 5.69 -15.82
N LEU A 177 15.15 4.62 -16.36
CA LEU A 177 16.47 4.65 -17.02
C LEU A 177 16.43 5.26 -18.42
N SER A 178 15.25 5.32 -19.07
CA SER A 178 15.17 5.80 -20.46
C SER A 178 15.68 7.25 -20.62
N PRO A 179 15.28 8.23 -19.77
CA PRO A 179 15.80 9.60 -19.85
C PRO A 179 17.31 9.74 -19.57
N VAL A 180 17.84 8.89 -18.69
CA VAL A 180 19.28 8.82 -18.38
C VAL A 180 20.07 8.47 -19.65
N LEU A 181 19.63 7.45 -20.37
CA LEU A 181 20.28 6.98 -21.60
C LEU A 181 20.17 7.99 -22.75
N TYR A 182 19.07 8.75 -22.81
CA TYR A 182 18.91 9.82 -23.78
C TYR A 182 19.99 10.90 -23.61
N ASN A 183 20.23 11.36 -22.38
CA ASN A 183 21.29 12.34 -22.10
C ASN A 183 22.69 11.79 -22.41
N LEU A 184 22.95 10.51 -22.13
CA LEU A 184 24.23 9.86 -22.48
C LEU A 184 24.48 9.86 -24.00
N GLY A 185 23.44 9.66 -24.81
CA GLY A 185 23.55 9.77 -26.28
C GLY A 185 23.95 11.17 -26.74
N ILE A 186 23.38 12.22 -26.12
CA ILE A 186 23.71 13.61 -26.44
C ILE A 186 25.16 13.92 -26.03
N ILE A 187 25.58 13.49 -24.83
CA ILE A 187 26.96 13.64 -24.35
C ILE A 187 27.94 12.93 -25.30
N PHE A 188 27.61 11.72 -25.74
CA PHE A 188 28.41 10.99 -26.72
C PHE A 188 28.53 11.77 -28.04
N GLY A 189 27.43 12.35 -28.53
CA GLY A 189 27.45 13.23 -29.70
C GLY A 189 28.36 14.44 -29.53
N ALA A 190 28.29 15.10 -28.37
CA ALA A 190 29.10 16.26 -28.04
C ALA A 190 30.60 15.95 -27.98
N ILE A 191 30.99 14.82 -27.39
CA ILE A 191 32.39 14.48 -27.17
C ILE A 191 33.03 13.84 -28.41
N PHE A 192 32.33 12.91 -29.08
CA PHE A 192 32.94 12.04 -30.09
C PHE A 192 32.54 12.36 -31.53
N LEU A 193 31.33 12.90 -31.76
CA LEU A 193 30.80 13.14 -33.10
C LEU A 193 30.94 14.60 -33.53
N TYR A 194 30.75 15.54 -32.60
CA TYR A 194 30.92 16.97 -32.87
C TYR A 194 32.30 17.32 -33.44
N PRO A 195 33.44 16.80 -32.93
CA PRO A 195 34.75 17.11 -33.51
C PRO A 195 34.90 16.70 -34.98
N ARG A 196 34.10 15.75 -35.46
CA ARG A 196 34.16 15.25 -36.86
C ARG A 196 33.12 15.87 -37.77
N TRP A 197 31.91 16.12 -37.24
CA TRP A 197 30.73 16.46 -38.04
C TRP A 197 30.05 17.77 -37.61
N GLY A 198 30.67 18.54 -36.73
CA GLY A 198 30.12 19.81 -36.23
C GLY A 198 28.76 19.65 -35.56
N LEU A 199 27.88 20.65 -35.69
CA LEU A 199 26.54 20.67 -35.09
C LEU A 199 25.71 19.42 -35.45
N SER A 200 25.86 18.91 -36.68
CA SER A 200 25.17 17.69 -37.12
C SER A 200 25.59 16.44 -36.32
N GLY A 201 26.82 16.38 -35.83
CA GLY A 201 27.31 15.32 -34.95
C GLY A 201 26.58 15.27 -33.60
N ILE A 202 26.25 16.43 -33.03
CA ILE A 202 25.42 16.51 -31.81
C ILE A 202 24.01 16.02 -32.12
N GLY A 203 23.42 16.45 -33.24
CA GLY A 203 22.12 15.98 -33.71
C GLY A 203 22.06 14.46 -33.86
N ILE A 204 23.10 13.83 -34.42
CA ILE A 204 23.21 12.38 -34.51
C ILE A 204 23.28 11.74 -33.12
N GLY A 205 24.02 12.34 -32.18
CA GLY A 205 24.03 11.89 -30.77
C GLY A 205 22.65 11.91 -30.12
N VAL A 206 21.84 12.93 -30.40
CA VAL A 206 20.44 13.02 -29.95
C VAL A 206 19.60 11.86 -30.50
N ILE A 207 19.76 11.54 -31.79
CA ILE A 207 19.04 10.43 -32.41
C ILE A 207 19.51 9.08 -31.86
N ILE A 208 20.81 8.88 -31.65
CA ILE A 208 21.34 7.69 -30.96
C ILE A 208 20.72 7.57 -29.57
N GLY A 209 20.69 8.66 -28.80
CA GLY A 209 20.04 8.71 -27.49
C GLY A 209 18.57 8.32 -27.55
N ALA A 210 17.81 8.84 -28.52
CA ALA A 210 16.39 8.52 -28.70
C ALA A 210 16.17 7.05 -29.10
N VAL A 211 17.05 6.49 -29.94
CA VAL A 211 17.03 5.06 -30.28
C VAL A 211 17.29 4.19 -29.06
N VAL A 212 18.28 4.54 -28.22
CA VAL A 212 18.57 3.80 -26.99
C VAL A 212 17.44 3.93 -25.96
N HIS A 213 16.85 5.13 -25.83
CA HIS A 213 15.67 5.40 -25.00
C HIS A 213 14.50 4.48 -25.38
N LEU A 214 14.24 4.30 -26.68
CA LEU A 214 13.27 3.31 -27.19
C LEU A 214 13.73 1.87 -26.91
N ALA A 215 14.99 1.55 -27.22
CA ALA A 215 15.53 0.20 -27.17
C ALA A 215 15.47 -0.42 -25.78
N VAL A 216 15.63 0.38 -24.72
CA VAL A 216 15.58 -0.11 -23.33
C VAL A 216 14.21 -0.70 -22.95
N ASN A 217 13.15 -0.27 -23.61
CA ASN A 217 11.78 -0.77 -23.37
C ASN A 217 11.44 -2.00 -24.22
N ILE A 218 12.21 -2.30 -25.28
CA ILE A 218 11.97 -3.43 -26.19
C ILE A 218 11.97 -4.79 -25.47
N PRO A 219 12.92 -5.13 -24.57
CA PRO A 219 12.93 -6.43 -23.90
C PRO A 219 11.61 -6.76 -23.20
N VAL A 220 11.01 -5.80 -22.52
CA VAL A 220 9.75 -5.99 -21.79
C VAL A 220 8.59 -6.21 -22.76
N VAL A 221 8.53 -5.44 -23.85
CA VAL A 221 7.53 -5.60 -24.91
C VAL A 221 7.66 -6.95 -25.62
N MET A 222 8.90 -7.44 -25.80
CA MET A 222 9.19 -8.76 -26.37
C MET A 222 8.78 -9.89 -25.43
N GLU A 223 9.05 -9.76 -24.14
CA GLU A 223 8.72 -10.75 -23.10
C GLU A 223 7.20 -10.84 -22.87
N ALA A 224 6.52 -9.69 -22.78
CA ALA A 224 5.05 -9.61 -22.82
C ALA A 224 4.51 -10.09 -24.19
N GLY A 225 5.37 -10.12 -25.21
CA GLY A 225 5.09 -10.70 -26.49
C GLY A 225 4.01 -9.95 -27.27
N VAL A 226 3.95 -8.64 -27.05
CA VAL A 226 3.01 -7.68 -27.64
C VAL A 226 3.70 -6.74 -28.63
N ILE A 227 4.85 -7.17 -29.20
CA ILE A 227 5.60 -6.39 -30.19
C ILE A 227 4.65 -5.87 -31.29
N PRO A 228 4.55 -4.54 -31.46
CA PRO A 228 3.64 -3.95 -32.42
C PRO A 228 4.03 -4.31 -33.86
N ARG A 229 3.02 -4.47 -34.71
CA ARG A 229 3.19 -4.64 -36.16
C ARG A 229 2.55 -3.45 -36.84
N LEU A 230 3.20 -2.90 -37.87
CA LEU A 230 2.59 -1.84 -38.66
C LEU A 230 1.27 -2.34 -39.26
N ARG A 231 0.17 -1.67 -38.93
CA ARG A 231 -1.19 -1.95 -39.37
C ARG A 231 -1.89 -0.64 -39.66
N PHE A 232 -2.81 -0.64 -40.62
CA PHE A 232 -3.64 0.53 -40.84
C PHE A 232 -4.48 0.82 -39.58
N PRO A 233 -4.36 2.02 -39.00
CA PRO A 233 -5.10 2.39 -37.80
C PRO A 233 -6.60 2.39 -38.10
N THR A 234 -7.39 1.75 -37.22
CA THR A 234 -8.85 1.75 -37.31
C THR A 234 -9.38 3.07 -36.80
N PHE A 235 -10.25 3.75 -37.57
CA PHE A 235 -10.83 5.02 -37.16
C PHE A 235 -11.56 4.95 -35.80
N ALA A 236 -12.30 3.88 -35.52
CA ALA A 236 -13.02 3.71 -34.26
C ALA A 236 -12.09 3.67 -33.03
N LEU A 237 -10.97 2.94 -33.12
CA LEU A 237 -10.00 2.83 -32.03
C LEU A 237 -9.21 4.13 -31.85
N MET A 238 -8.72 4.70 -32.95
CA MET A 238 -7.92 5.93 -32.91
C MET A 238 -8.73 7.15 -32.54
N SER A 239 -9.95 7.30 -33.03
CA SER A 239 -10.80 8.43 -32.65
C SER A 239 -11.09 8.46 -31.16
N SER A 240 -11.22 7.29 -30.51
CA SER A 240 -11.36 7.20 -29.05
C SER A 240 -10.07 7.62 -28.33
N ILE A 241 -8.91 7.07 -28.72
CA ILE A 241 -7.61 7.43 -28.10
C ILE A 241 -7.28 8.92 -28.30
N VAL A 242 -7.48 9.42 -29.51
CA VAL A 242 -7.21 10.82 -29.87
C VAL A 242 -8.15 11.75 -29.10
N ARG A 243 -9.47 11.47 -29.06
CA ARG A 243 -10.44 12.31 -28.34
C ARG A 243 -10.07 12.49 -26.87
N ASP A 244 -9.66 11.42 -26.20
CA ASP A 244 -9.27 11.48 -24.78
C ASP A 244 -7.93 12.20 -24.56
N SER A 245 -7.04 12.15 -25.57
CA SER A 245 -5.68 12.72 -25.49
C SER A 245 -5.57 14.16 -26.01
N VAL A 246 -6.51 14.63 -26.84
CA VAL A 246 -6.47 15.94 -27.50
C VAL A 246 -6.33 17.09 -26.49
N PRO A 247 -7.16 17.19 -25.43
CA PRO A 247 -7.07 18.33 -24.50
C PRO A 247 -5.70 18.42 -23.84
N ARG A 248 -5.13 17.28 -23.48
CA ARG A 248 -3.78 17.21 -22.91
C ARG A 248 -2.70 17.57 -23.93
N SER A 249 -2.81 17.07 -25.15
CA SER A 249 -1.83 17.33 -26.21
C SER A 249 -1.82 18.80 -26.60
N LEU A 250 -3.00 19.44 -26.65
CA LEU A 250 -3.11 20.88 -26.84
C LEU A 250 -2.53 21.66 -25.65
N ALA A 251 -2.73 21.21 -24.41
CA ALA A 251 -2.14 21.84 -23.22
C ALA A 251 -0.60 21.80 -23.25
N LEU A 252 -0.01 20.64 -23.57
CA LEU A 252 1.45 20.48 -23.73
C LEU A 252 1.98 21.26 -24.95
N GLY A 253 1.22 21.24 -26.05
CA GLY A 253 1.51 22.01 -27.25
C GLY A 253 1.58 23.50 -26.97
N MET A 254 0.64 24.04 -26.18
CA MET A 254 0.65 25.45 -25.79
C MET A 254 1.88 25.84 -24.96
N GLY A 255 2.31 24.97 -24.04
CA GLY A 255 3.59 25.15 -23.34
C GLY A 255 4.78 25.21 -24.30
N SER A 256 4.78 24.33 -25.32
CA SER A 256 5.83 24.28 -26.34
C SER A 256 5.82 25.50 -27.26
N VAL A 257 4.63 25.99 -27.64
CA VAL A 257 4.46 27.25 -28.40
C VAL A 257 4.99 28.43 -27.58
N THR A 258 4.65 28.51 -26.30
CA THR A 258 5.13 29.57 -25.40
C THR A 258 6.66 29.56 -25.33
N ALA A 259 7.27 28.38 -25.10
CA ALA A 259 8.73 28.24 -25.07
C ALA A 259 9.40 28.60 -26.41
N LEU A 260 8.79 28.22 -27.53
CA LEU A 260 9.25 28.56 -28.87
C LEU A 260 9.23 30.07 -29.11
N VAL A 261 8.15 30.76 -28.75
CA VAL A 261 8.03 32.22 -28.88
C VAL A 261 9.02 32.95 -27.96
N LEU A 262 9.16 32.53 -26.70
CA LEU A 262 10.13 33.13 -25.79
C LEU A 262 11.57 32.94 -26.28
N THR A 263 11.90 31.78 -26.84
CA THR A 263 13.22 31.51 -27.44
C THR A 263 13.45 32.37 -28.69
N ALA A 264 12.43 32.50 -29.54
CA ALA A 264 12.47 33.38 -30.70
C ALA A 264 12.71 34.84 -30.29
N LEU A 265 12.04 35.32 -29.23
CA LEU A 265 12.27 36.65 -28.67
C LEU A 265 13.68 36.79 -28.08
N ALA A 266 14.16 35.81 -27.32
CA ALA A 266 15.52 35.81 -26.76
C ALA A 266 16.59 35.86 -27.86
N SER A 267 16.40 35.17 -28.99
CA SER A 267 17.32 35.19 -30.14
C SER A 267 17.49 36.57 -30.79
N ARG A 268 16.54 37.49 -30.55
CA ARG A 268 16.58 38.86 -31.08
C ARG A 268 17.40 39.82 -30.23
N ILE A 269 17.83 39.40 -29.03
CA ILE A 269 18.50 40.27 -28.06
C ILE A 269 20.00 40.35 -28.34
N GLY A 270 20.63 39.22 -28.65
CA GLY A 270 22.05 39.14 -28.94
C GLY A 270 22.60 37.73 -28.77
N THR A 271 23.83 37.51 -29.22
CA THR A 271 24.52 36.22 -29.11
C THR A 271 24.63 35.76 -27.66
N GLY A 272 24.33 34.49 -27.41
CA GLY A 272 24.37 33.86 -26.11
C GLY A 272 23.08 34.01 -25.30
N ALA A 273 22.15 34.88 -25.71
CA ALA A 273 20.91 35.14 -24.97
C ALA A 273 20.02 33.89 -24.86
N VAL A 274 19.93 33.09 -25.93
CA VAL A 274 19.16 31.83 -25.92
C VAL A 274 19.83 30.81 -25.00
N SER A 275 21.16 30.74 -25.02
CA SER A 275 21.97 29.85 -24.20
C SER A 275 21.81 30.17 -22.72
N VAL A 276 22.03 31.41 -22.29
CA VAL A 276 21.91 31.78 -20.87
C VAL A 276 20.47 31.62 -20.35
N PHE A 277 19.46 31.90 -21.19
CA PHE A 277 18.05 31.69 -20.86
C PHE A 277 17.73 30.21 -20.67
N THR A 278 18.18 29.36 -21.59
CA THR A 278 17.91 27.92 -21.53
C THR A 278 18.69 27.25 -20.39
N LEU A 279 19.96 27.60 -20.21
CA LEU A 279 20.81 27.08 -19.13
C LEU A 279 20.26 27.46 -17.75
N ALA A 280 19.76 28.69 -17.57
CA ALA A 280 19.12 29.11 -16.33
C ALA A 280 17.83 28.31 -16.05
N GLY A 281 17.00 28.08 -17.07
CA GLY A 281 15.81 27.23 -16.96
C GLY A 281 16.16 25.76 -16.65
N ASN A 282 17.25 25.22 -17.22
CA ASN A 282 17.71 23.87 -16.92
C ASN A 282 18.20 23.73 -15.48
N LEU A 283 18.84 24.77 -14.92
CA LEU A 283 19.21 24.82 -13.52
C LEU A 283 17.98 24.89 -12.59
N GLU A 284 16.94 25.64 -12.96
CA GLU A 284 15.65 25.69 -12.25
C GLU A 284 14.90 24.34 -12.31
N ALA A 285 15.03 23.60 -13.40
CA ALA A 285 14.34 22.33 -13.59
C ALA A 285 14.73 21.26 -12.55
N VAL A 286 15.92 21.36 -11.93
CA VAL A 286 16.36 20.42 -10.90
C VAL A 286 15.51 20.51 -9.62
N PRO A 287 15.41 21.66 -8.92
CA PRO A 287 14.51 21.78 -7.78
C PRO A 287 13.03 21.60 -8.17
N LEU A 288 12.62 22.00 -9.38
CA LEU A 288 11.25 21.75 -9.86
C LEU A 288 10.95 20.26 -9.97
N SER A 289 11.90 19.48 -10.49
CA SER A 289 11.75 18.03 -10.61
C SER A 289 11.77 17.36 -9.25
N LEU A 290 12.64 17.80 -8.34
CA LEU A 290 12.80 17.22 -7.00
C LEU A 290 11.57 17.48 -6.12
N ILE A 291 11.06 18.70 -6.14
CA ILE A 291 9.95 19.17 -5.29
C ILE A 291 8.63 19.02 -6.05
N GLY A 292 8.40 19.83 -7.09
CA GLY A 292 7.11 19.91 -7.80
C GLY A 292 6.71 18.60 -8.48
N ALA A 293 7.55 18.08 -9.37
CA ALA A 293 7.21 16.91 -10.18
C ALA A 293 7.10 15.63 -9.32
N SER A 294 8.00 15.43 -8.35
CA SER A 294 7.96 14.26 -7.46
C SER A 294 6.64 14.16 -6.69
N TYR A 295 6.22 15.24 -6.01
CA TYR A 295 4.95 15.25 -5.28
C TYR A 295 3.75 15.11 -6.23
N ALA A 296 3.76 15.79 -7.38
CA ALA A 296 2.67 15.72 -8.34
C ALA A 296 2.49 14.32 -8.97
N VAL A 297 3.59 13.63 -9.28
CA VAL A 297 3.56 12.26 -9.82
C VAL A 297 3.14 11.26 -8.76
N ALA A 298 3.63 11.39 -7.52
CA ALA A 298 3.27 10.51 -6.41
C ALA A 298 1.81 10.65 -5.99
N ALA A 299 1.25 11.87 -6.02
CA ALA A 299 -0.13 12.14 -5.61
C ALA A 299 -1.17 11.66 -6.64
N PHE A 300 -0.81 11.56 -7.93
CA PHE A 300 -1.77 11.33 -9.00
C PHE A 300 -2.59 10.03 -8.87
N PRO A 301 -2.00 8.85 -8.59
CA PRO A 301 -2.77 7.63 -8.40
C PRO A 301 -3.80 7.74 -7.28
N ALA A 302 -3.40 8.28 -6.12
CA ALA A 302 -4.28 8.45 -4.96
C ALA A 302 -5.41 9.47 -5.22
N LEU A 303 -5.12 10.55 -5.97
CA LEU A 303 -6.14 11.49 -6.43
C LEU A 303 -7.13 10.86 -7.40
N SER A 304 -6.65 10.02 -8.34
CA SER A 304 -7.52 9.29 -9.27
C SER A 304 -8.39 8.26 -8.55
N GLU A 305 -7.85 7.54 -7.58
CA GLU A 305 -8.60 6.57 -6.77
C GLU A 305 -9.66 7.25 -5.89
N ALA A 306 -9.29 8.29 -5.15
CA ALA A 306 -10.25 9.06 -4.34
C ALA A 306 -11.36 9.68 -5.20
N SER A 307 -11.03 10.15 -6.41
CA SER A 307 -12.03 10.65 -7.36
C SER A 307 -12.90 9.55 -7.96
N ALA A 308 -12.38 8.32 -8.16
CA ALA A 308 -13.13 7.19 -8.69
C ALA A 308 -14.10 6.60 -7.66
N LEU A 309 -13.71 6.62 -6.37
CA LEU A 309 -14.54 6.22 -5.24
C LEU A 309 -15.45 7.35 -4.71
N GLU A 310 -15.48 8.49 -5.40
CA GLU A 310 -16.26 9.69 -5.03
C GLU A 310 -15.97 10.25 -3.62
N LYS A 311 -14.80 9.94 -3.05
CA LYS A 311 -14.36 10.39 -1.72
C LYS A 311 -13.76 11.81 -1.76
N LYS A 312 -14.62 12.83 -1.81
CA LYS A 312 -14.21 14.24 -1.94
C LYS A 312 -13.31 14.75 -0.79
N SER A 313 -13.56 14.32 0.45
CA SER A 313 -12.76 14.72 1.62
C SER A 313 -11.33 14.19 1.53
N GLU A 314 -11.18 12.94 1.13
CA GLU A 314 -9.89 12.29 0.92
C GLU A 314 -9.13 12.92 -0.24
N PHE A 315 -9.80 13.19 -1.37
CA PHE A 315 -9.21 13.91 -2.51
C PHE A 315 -8.64 15.27 -2.08
N THR A 316 -9.43 16.05 -1.32
CA THR A 316 -9.03 17.37 -0.82
C THR A 316 -7.85 17.28 0.13
N ARG A 317 -7.84 16.29 1.03
CA ARG A 317 -6.74 16.04 1.97
C ARG A 317 -5.42 15.73 1.25
N ILE A 318 -5.46 14.82 0.26
CA ILE A 318 -4.27 14.42 -0.53
C ILE A 318 -3.75 15.63 -1.32
N LEU A 319 -4.65 16.35 -2.00
CA LEU A 319 -4.31 17.51 -2.81
C LEU A 319 -3.70 18.64 -1.96
N SER A 320 -4.34 18.97 -0.84
CA SER A 320 -3.87 20.00 0.09
C SER A 320 -2.52 19.62 0.69
N SER A 321 -2.37 18.41 1.23
CA SER A 321 -1.11 17.95 1.81
C SER A 321 0.05 18.05 0.81
N SER A 322 -0.16 17.59 -0.43
CA SER A 322 0.85 17.65 -1.49
C SER A 322 1.20 19.10 -1.86
N ALA A 323 0.20 19.98 -1.98
CA ALA A 323 0.39 21.39 -2.31
C ALA A 323 1.17 22.14 -1.22
N ARG A 324 0.91 21.85 0.07
CA ARG A 324 1.63 22.48 1.19
C ARG A 324 3.12 22.13 1.18
N HIS A 325 3.48 20.87 0.93
CA HIS A 325 4.88 20.47 0.78
C HIS A 325 5.55 21.12 -0.43
N ILE A 326 4.87 21.19 -1.57
CA ILE A 326 5.40 21.86 -2.76
C ILE A 326 5.72 23.33 -2.46
N ILE A 327 4.81 24.06 -1.81
CA ILE A 327 5.01 25.47 -1.47
C ILE A 327 6.17 25.63 -0.50
N LEU A 328 6.16 24.92 0.64
CA LEU A 328 7.15 25.09 1.69
C LEU A 328 8.58 24.90 1.13
N TRP A 329 8.84 23.77 0.48
CA TRP A 329 10.17 23.46 -0.02
C TRP A 329 10.58 24.34 -1.20
N SER A 330 9.64 24.75 -2.04
CA SER A 330 9.94 25.69 -3.13
C SER A 330 10.35 27.06 -2.59
N VAL A 331 9.67 27.57 -1.56
CA VAL A 331 9.98 28.88 -0.97
C VAL A 331 11.34 28.87 -0.26
N VAL A 332 11.65 27.80 0.48
CA VAL A 332 13.00 27.62 1.08
C VAL A 332 14.07 27.57 -0.01
N ALA A 333 13.84 26.80 -1.08
CA ALA A 333 14.76 26.72 -2.21
C ALA A 333 14.96 28.09 -2.90
N ILE A 334 13.91 28.90 -3.04
CA ILE A 334 13.99 30.26 -3.59
C ILE A 334 15.01 31.10 -2.81
N GLY A 335 14.91 31.13 -1.47
CA GLY A 335 15.84 31.92 -0.63
C GLY A 335 17.29 31.49 -0.78
N LEU A 336 17.56 30.18 -0.73
CA LEU A 336 18.90 29.62 -0.82
C LEU A 336 19.52 29.80 -2.22
N VAL A 337 18.77 29.44 -3.27
CA VAL A 337 19.24 29.55 -4.66
C VAL A 337 19.43 31.01 -5.06
N ALA A 338 18.58 31.93 -4.58
CA ALA A 338 18.75 33.35 -4.87
C ALA A 338 20.11 33.88 -4.38
N VAL A 339 20.57 33.42 -3.21
CA VAL A 339 21.88 33.80 -2.66
C VAL A 339 23.02 33.03 -3.34
N LEU A 340 22.87 31.72 -3.51
CA LEU A 340 23.91 30.84 -4.08
C LEU A 340 24.01 30.89 -5.60
N ARG A 341 23.14 31.62 -6.30
CA ARG A 341 23.01 31.65 -7.77
C ARG A 341 24.33 31.64 -8.55
N ALA A 342 25.28 32.48 -8.15
CA ALA A 342 26.56 32.61 -8.85
C ALA A 342 27.45 31.38 -8.63
N HIS A 343 27.46 30.84 -7.40
CA HIS A 343 28.16 29.61 -7.05
C HIS A 343 27.55 28.41 -7.79
N ILE A 344 26.22 28.28 -7.79
CA ILE A 344 25.52 27.20 -8.49
C ILE A 344 25.88 27.23 -9.99
N VAL A 345 25.74 28.39 -10.64
CA VAL A 345 26.05 28.53 -12.07
C VAL A 345 27.53 28.25 -12.34
N ARG A 346 28.44 28.79 -11.52
CA ARG A 346 29.88 28.61 -11.74
C ARG A 346 30.33 27.16 -11.48
N ILE A 347 29.79 26.51 -10.44
CA ILE A 347 30.05 25.11 -10.12
C ILE A 347 29.52 24.23 -11.24
N VAL A 348 28.31 24.47 -11.75
CA VAL A 348 27.71 23.56 -12.73
C VAL A 348 28.23 23.82 -14.14
N LEU A 349 28.30 25.08 -14.57
CA LEU A 349 28.54 25.48 -15.97
C LEU A 349 29.89 26.20 -16.18
N GLY A 350 30.46 26.79 -15.12
CA GLY A 350 31.58 27.74 -15.18
C GLY A 350 32.95 27.14 -15.49
N THR A 351 33.13 26.64 -16.71
CA THR A 351 34.40 26.07 -17.19
C THR A 351 34.61 26.37 -18.68
N GLY A 352 35.84 26.23 -19.18
CA GLY A 352 36.17 26.39 -20.61
C GLY A 352 35.75 27.75 -21.17
N ALA A 353 35.01 27.73 -22.28
CA ALA A 353 34.50 28.91 -22.97
C ALA A 353 33.36 29.65 -22.22
N PHE A 354 32.89 29.14 -21.08
CA PHE A 354 31.85 29.79 -20.28
C PHE A 354 32.46 30.81 -19.29
N ASP A 355 32.45 32.08 -19.72
CA ASP A 355 33.09 33.18 -18.99
C ASP A 355 32.28 33.69 -17.78
N TRP A 356 32.82 34.71 -17.10
CA TRP A 356 32.19 35.32 -15.93
C TRP A 356 30.97 36.18 -16.28
N ASN A 357 30.93 36.77 -17.47
CA ASN A 357 29.77 37.55 -17.92
C ASN A 357 28.57 36.63 -18.15
N ALA A 358 28.77 35.50 -18.83
CA ALA A 358 27.79 34.44 -18.99
C ALA A 358 27.36 33.88 -17.62
N THR A 359 28.32 33.65 -16.71
CA THR A 359 28.02 33.21 -15.33
C THR A 359 27.09 34.20 -14.61
N ARG A 360 27.40 35.49 -14.63
CA ARG A 360 26.61 36.53 -13.97
C ARG A 360 25.21 36.68 -14.59
N LEU A 361 25.11 36.67 -15.92
CA LEU A 361 23.83 36.81 -16.62
C LEU A 361 22.94 35.57 -16.43
N THR A 362 23.48 34.36 -16.53
CA THR A 362 22.74 33.12 -16.23
C THR A 362 22.29 33.09 -14.77
N ALA A 363 23.12 33.54 -13.82
CA ALA A 363 22.75 33.63 -12.41
C ALA A 363 21.61 34.64 -12.17
N ALA A 364 21.61 35.78 -12.86
CA ALA A 364 20.51 36.74 -12.81
C ALA A 364 19.19 36.13 -13.32
N LEU A 365 19.23 35.39 -14.43
CA LEU A 365 18.06 34.70 -14.96
C LEU A 365 17.55 33.59 -14.06
N LEU A 366 18.46 32.82 -13.43
CA LEU A 366 18.11 31.78 -12.47
C LEU A 366 17.31 32.34 -11.29
N VAL A 367 17.63 33.54 -10.80
CA VAL A 367 16.84 34.20 -9.73
C VAL A 367 15.43 34.51 -10.19
N VAL A 368 15.28 35.04 -11.41
CA VAL A 368 13.95 35.38 -11.93
C VAL A 368 13.11 34.12 -12.08
N PHE A 369 13.69 33.06 -12.65
CA PHE A 369 13.02 31.79 -12.82
C PHE A 369 12.66 31.11 -11.51
N ILE A 370 13.58 31.07 -10.53
CA ILE A 370 13.33 30.34 -9.27
C ILE A 370 12.15 30.92 -8.50
N VAL A 371 11.86 32.22 -8.62
CA VAL A 371 10.65 32.83 -8.02
C VAL A 371 9.36 32.13 -8.50
N GLY A 372 9.36 31.61 -9.74
CA GLY A 372 8.26 30.84 -10.31
C GLY A 372 8.17 29.39 -9.86
N LEU A 373 9.16 28.87 -9.12
CA LEU A 373 9.29 27.45 -8.77
C LEU A 373 8.03 26.88 -8.10
N ALA A 374 7.51 27.59 -7.10
CA ALA A 374 6.30 27.18 -6.39
C ALA A 374 5.08 27.15 -7.32
N ALA A 375 4.95 28.16 -8.20
CA ALA A 375 3.86 28.24 -9.15
C ALA A 375 3.92 27.07 -10.15
N GLN A 376 5.08 26.81 -10.74
CA GLN A 376 5.28 25.71 -11.68
C GLN A 376 5.00 24.33 -11.03
N GLY A 377 5.49 24.12 -9.81
CA GLY A 377 5.23 22.89 -9.05
C GLY A 377 3.74 22.66 -8.78
N LEU A 378 3.01 23.71 -8.41
CA LEU A 378 1.57 23.65 -8.20
C LEU A 378 0.79 23.46 -9.50
N VAL A 379 1.19 24.09 -10.62
CA VAL A 379 0.56 23.84 -11.94
C VAL A 379 0.65 22.36 -12.31
N LEU A 380 1.80 21.72 -12.05
CA LEU A 380 2.00 20.28 -12.28
C LEU A 380 1.05 19.42 -11.44
N LEU A 381 0.84 19.75 -10.16
CA LEU A 381 -0.07 19.04 -9.27
C LEU A 381 -1.55 19.30 -9.63
N PHE A 382 -1.93 20.56 -9.83
CA PHE A 382 -3.30 20.99 -10.11
C PHE A 382 -3.81 20.47 -11.46
N SER A 383 -2.96 20.47 -12.49
CA SER A 383 -3.32 19.86 -13.78
C SER A 383 -3.65 18.37 -13.62
N ARG A 384 -2.86 17.63 -12.84
CA ARG A 384 -3.09 16.22 -12.53
C ARG A 384 -4.36 16.00 -11.69
N ALA A 385 -4.64 16.87 -10.74
CA ALA A 385 -5.88 16.85 -9.96
C ALA A 385 -7.12 17.08 -10.85
N LEU A 386 -7.06 18.04 -11.78
CA LEU A 386 -8.14 18.30 -12.73
C LEU A 386 -8.36 17.12 -13.70
N TYR A 387 -7.28 16.45 -14.13
CA TYR A 387 -7.41 15.22 -14.91
C TYR A 387 -8.04 14.08 -14.09
N ALA A 388 -7.63 13.90 -12.84
CA ALA A 388 -8.23 12.92 -11.93
C ALA A 388 -9.73 13.18 -11.72
N ALA A 389 -10.11 14.45 -11.59
CA ALA A 389 -11.51 14.89 -11.47
C ALA A 389 -12.29 14.92 -12.81
N ARG A 390 -11.76 14.29 -13.88
CA ARG A 390 -12.37 14.21 -15.23
C ARG A 390 -12.62 15.56 -15.92
N GLN A 391 -11.90 16.61 -15.56
CA GLN A 391 -12.01 17.95 -16.17
C GLN A 391 -10.89 18.22 -17.20
N SER A 392 -10.74 17.34 -18.20
CA SER A 392 -9.57 17.32 -19.09
C SER A 392 -9.36 18.57 -19.98
N TRP A 393 -10.40 19.36 -20.24
CA TRP A 393 -10.31 20.58 -21.06
C TRP A 393 -9.86 21.82 -20.28
N ARG A 394 -10.12 21.87 -18.97
CA ARG A 394 -9.77 23.03 -18.13
C ARG A 394 -8.25 23.29 -18.11
N PRO A 395 -7.38 22.27 -17.91
CA PRO A 395 -5.94 22.47 -18.02
C PRO A 395 -5.48 23.11 -19.33
N PHE A 396 -6.08 22.74 -20.47
CA PHE A 396 -5.75 23.36 -21.76
C PHE A 396 -6.14 24.84 -21.81
N LEU A 397 -7.38 25.18 -21.44
CA LEU A 397 -7.86 26.56 -21.47
C LEU A 397 -7.01 27.48 -20.58
N TYR A 398 -6.57 26.98 -19.43
CA TYR A 398 -5.70 27.75 -18.54
C TYR A 398 -4.29 27.87 -19.10
N GLN A 399 -3.71 26.79 -19.65
CA GLN A 399 -2.42 26.86 -20.34
C GLN A 399 -2.45 27.82 -21.54
N LEU A 400 -3.57 27.88 -22.26
CA LEU A 400 -3.79 28.86 -23.33
C LEU A 400 -3.79 30.30 -22.78
N ALA A 401 -4.59 30.58 -21.75
CA ALA A 401 -4.66 31.90 -21.15
C ALA A 401 -3.30 32.35 -20.58
N GLY A 402 -2.62 31.47 -19.83
CA GLY A 402 -1.30 31.74 -19.26
C GLY A 402 -0.21 31.92 -20.32
N GLY A 403 -0.20 31.07 -21.36
CA GLY A 403 0.74 31.18 -22.48
C GLY A 403 0.55 32.46 -23.28
N VAL A 404 -0.70 32.83 -23.60
CA VAL A 404 -1.02 34.09 -24.29
C VAL A 404 -0.58 35.29 -23.45
N LEU A 405 -0.92 35.33 -22.16
CA LEU A 405 -0.47 36.40 -21.28
C LEU A 405 1.07 36.49 -21.23
N THR A 406 1.75 35.35 -21.12
CA THR A 406 3.22 35.29 -21.11
C THR A 406 3.81 35.92 -22.38
N MET A 407 3.28 35.59 -23.55
CA MET A 407 3.75 36.13 -24.83
C MET A 407 3.48 37.64 -24.94
N ILE A 408 2.31 38.10 -24.49
CA ILE A 408 1.96 39.54 -24.46
C ILE A 408 2.92 40.29 -23.53
N LEU A 409 3.15 39.78 -22.31
CA LEU A 409 4.07 40.38 -21.35
C LEU A 409 5.51 40.41 -21.87
N ALA A 410 5.95 39.34 -22.55
CA ALA A 410 7.31 39.28 -23.09
C ALA A 410 7.53 40.34 -24.18
N VAL A 411 6.57 40.50 -25.10
CA VAL A 411 6.64 41.56 -26.11
C VAL A 411 6.54 42.95 -25.46
N ALA A 412 5.59 43.14 -24.53
CA ALA A 412 5.40 44.42 -23.85
C ALA A 412 6.65 44.86 -23.07
N PHE A 413 7.25 43.96 -22.29
CA PHE A 413 8.46 44.27 -21.54
C PHE A 413 9.65 44.54 -22.47
N LEU A 414 9.83 43.78 -23.56
CA LEU A 414 10.90 44.03 -24.53
C LEU A 414 10.73 45.37 -25.26
N SER A 415 9.51 45.81 -25.54
CA SER A 415 9.23 47.15 -26.08
C SER A 415 9.58 48.26 -25.09
N LEU A 416 9.59 47.96 -23.78
CA LEU A 416 9.98 48.88 -22.70
C LEU A 416 11.46 48.69 -22.28
N ARG A 417 12.29 48.00 -23.06
CA ARG A 417 13.70 47.73 -22.70
C ARG A 417 14.51 49.00 -22.45
N ASP A 418 14.19 50.10 -23.13
CA ASP A 418 14.90 51.38 -23.01
C ASP A 418 14.37 52.24 -21.84
N THR A 419 13.42 51.71 -21.05
CA THR A 419 12.84 52.40 -19.87
C THR A 419 13.56 52.05 -18.57
N GLY A 420 13.25 52.78 -17.49
CA GLY A 420 13.85 52.56 -16.17
C GLY A 420 13.66 51.15 -15.59
N LEU A 421 12.68 50.36 -16.02
CA LEU A 421 12.42 49.01 -15.49
C LEU A 421 13.58 48.04 -15.77
N HIS A 422 14.08 47.99 -17.01
CA HIS A 422 15.20 47.12 -17.39
C HIS A 422 16.46 47.47 -16.60
N ASN A 423 16.81 48.76 -16.55
CA ASN A 423 17.96 49.26 -15.80
C ASN A 423 17.84 48.98 -14.30
N SER A 424 16.64 49.13 -13.73
CA SER A 424 16.39 48.81 -12.31
C SER A 424 16.61 47.34 -12.01
N LEU A 425 16.08 46.44 -12.86
CA LEU A 425 16.26 44.99 -12.69
C LEU A 425 17.71 44.56 -12.90
N ALA A 426 18.40 45.10 -13.91
CA ALA A 426 19.80 44.80 -14.17
C ALA A 426 20.70 45.28 -13.02
N THR A 427 20.39 46.44 -12.42
CA THR A 427 21.11 46.96 -11.24
C THR A 427 20.83 46.11 -10.00
N LEU A 428 19.57 45.76 -9.75
CA LEU A 428 19.16 44.91 -8.62
C LEU A 428 19.85 43.54 -8.65
N LEU A 429 19.95 42.94 -9.84
CA LEU A 429 20.59 41.63 -10.05
C LEU A 429 22.11 41.72 -10.20
N ARG A 430 22.69 42.93 -10.11
CA ARG A 430 24.13 43.23 -10.24
C ARG A 430 24.71 42.76 -11.58
N VAL A 431 24.07 43.13 -12.68
CA VAL A 431 24.50 42.80 -14.06
C VAL A 431 24.38 43.97 -15.04
N GLY A 432 24.21 45.21 -14.56
CA GLY A 432 24.05 46.40 -15.41
C GLY A 432 25.21 46.66 -16.38
N ASP A 433 26.40 46.16 -16.06
CA ASP A 433 27.63 46.21 -16.87
C ASP A 433 27.76 45.07 -17.90
N VAL A 434 26.85 44.09 -17.89
CA VAL A 434 26.89 42.92 -18.77
C VAL A 434 26.01 43.15 -20.01
N ARG A 435 26.49 42.76 -21.19
CA ARG A 435 25.71 42.83 -22.45
C ARG A 435 24.57 41.81 -22.46
N GLY A 436 23.49 42.13 -23.17
CA GLY A 436 22.37 41.21 -23.39
C GLY A 436 21.40 41.06 -22.21
N THR A 437 21.45 41.95 -21.21
CA THR A 437 20.60 41.90 -20.00
C THR A 437 19.10 42.05 -20.25
N ALA A 438 18.67 42.51 -21.43
CA ALA A 438 17.26 42.58 -21.80
C ALA A 438 16.57 41.19 -21.77
N VAL A 439 17.32 40.08 -21.84
CA VAL A 439 16.78 38.72 -21.72
C VAL A 439 16.13 38.44 -20.35
N ILE A 440 16.48 39.22 -19.33
CA ILE A 440 15.86 39.20 -17.99
C ILE A 440 14.35 39.51 -18.09
N LEU A 441 13.95 40.39 -19.01
CA LEU A 441 12.55 40.76 -19.23
C LEU A 441 11.73 39.60 -19.79
N VAL A 442 12.35 38.77 -20.64
CA VAL A 442 11.73 37.55 -21.19
C VAL A 442 11.52 36.51 -20.08
N ALA A 443 12.51 36.33 -19.20
CA ALA A 443 12.39 35.45 -18.03
C ALA A 443 11.33 35.96 -17.03
N LEU A 444 11.23 37.27 -16.83
CA LEU A 444 10.22 37.88 -15.97
C LEU A 444 8.81 37.62 -16.49
N ALA A 445 8.59 37.81 -17.79
CA ALA A 445 7.31 37.51 -18.42
C ALA A 445 6.92 36.03 -18.28
N ALA A 446 7.87 35.11 -18.47
CA ALA A 446 7.66 33.67 -18.26
C ALA A 446 7.23 33.36 -16.82
N THR A 447 7.89 33.97 -15.85
CA THR A 447 7.63 33.76 -14.42
C THR A 447 6.25 34.28 -14.01
N LEU A 448 5.89 35.50 -14.44
CA LEU A 448 4.57 36.09 -14.16
C LEU A 448 3.44 35.27 -14.81
N GLY A 449 3.68 34.73 -16.01
CA GLY A 449 2.76 33.82 -16.68
C GLY A 449 2.43 32.57 -15.86
N GLN A 450 3.44 31.95 -15.25
CA GLN A 450 3.25 30.78 -14.38
C GLN A 450 2.49 31.12 -13.10
N ILE A 451 2.78 32.26 -12.48
CA ILE A 451 2.06 32.76 -11.29
C ILE A 451 0.58 32.97 -11.62
N PHE A 452 0.29 33.62 -12.75
CA PHE A 452 -1.08 33.81 -13.24
C PHE A 452 -1.80 32.48 -13.49
N LEU A 453 -1.12 31.51 -14.12
CA LEU A 453 -1.66 30.19 -14.43
C LEU A 453 -2.04 29.41 -13.16
N VAL A 454 -1.23 29.51 -12.09
CA VAL A 454 -1.56 28.90 -10.80
C VAL A 454 -2.80 29.52 -10.18
N GLY A 455 -2.97 30.84 -10.28
CA GLY A 455 -4.15 31.56 -9.79
C GLY A 455 -5.43 31.08 -10.48
N LEU A 456 -5.41 30.95 -11.81
CA LEU A 456 -6.52 30.39 -12.59
C LEU A 456 -6.82 28.94 -12.20
N SER A 457 -5.78 28.12 -12.05
CA SER A 457 -5.93 26.70 -11.68
C SER A 457 -6.51 26.53 -10.28
N LEU A 458 -6.12 27.38 -9.33
CA LEU A 458 -6.64 27.40 -7.97
C LEU A 458 -8.12 27.80 -7.94
N LEU A 459 -8.52 28.79 -8.75
CA LEU A 459 -9.92 29.19 -8.91
C LEU A 459 -10.79 28.04 -9.43
N ALA A 460 -10.28 27.28 -10.40
CA ALA A 460 -10.97 26.13 -10.97
C ALA A 460 -11.16 24.98 -9.96
N LEU A 461 -10.18 24.79 -9.08
CA LEU A 461 -10.21 23.75 -8.06
C LEU A 461 -11.09 24.11 -6.87
N ARG A 462 -11.49 25.38 -6.69
CA ARG A 462 -12.38 25.80 -5.60
C ARG A 462 -13.69 24.99 -5.54
N THR A 463 -14.20 24.57 -6.70
CA THR A 463 -15.42 23.76 -6.77
C THR A 463 -15.20 22.27 -6.44
N ILE A 464 -13.97 21.77 -6.57
CA ILE A 464 -13.62 20.35 -6.37
C ILE A 464 -13.06 20.11 -4.96
N ALA A 465 -12.21 21.04 -4.48
CA ALA A 465 -11.47 20.96 -3.24
C ALA A 465 -11.65 22.27 -2.44
N PRO A 466 -12.81 22.46 -1.77
CA PRO A 466 -13.05 23.65 -0.96
C PRO A 466 -12.03 23.74 0.19
N GLY A 467 -11.58 24.95 0.52
CA GLY A 467 -10.56 25.17 1.56
C GLY A 467 -9.12 24.93 1.12
N LEU A 468 -8.87 24.55 -0.15
CA LEU A 468 -7.50 24.40 -0.66
C LEU A 468 -6.72 25.71 -0.51
N ALA A 469 -7.25 26.85 -0.96
CA ALA A 469 -6.54 28.13 -0.93
C ALA A 469 -6.13 28.57 0.49
N SER A 470 -7.01 28.42 1.48
CA SER A 470 -6.69 28.77 2.88
C SER A 470 -5.60 27.87 3.46
N SER A 471 -5.56 26.59 3.07
CA SER A 471 -4.52 25.66 3.51
C SER A 471 -3.10 26.01 3.03
N LEU A 472 -2.97 26.85 2.00
CA LEU A 472 -1.66 27.23 1.41
C LEU A 472 -1.00 28.42 2.11
N VAL A 473 -1.75 29.18 2.93
CA VAL A 473 -1.27 30.43 3.55
C VAL A 473 -0.17 30.17 4.57
N ARG A 474 -0.39 29.20 5.47
CA ARG A 474 0.58 28.84 6.53
C ARG A 474 1.93 28.38 5.98
N PRO A 475 2.02 27.38 5.08
CA PRO A 475 3.32 26.95 4.55
C PRO A 475 4.01 28.03 3.71
N LEU A 476 3.26 28.92 3.06
CA LEU A 476 3.84 30.08 2.37
C LEU A 476 4.51 31.03 3.37
N ARG A 477 3.82 31.40 4.46
CA ARG A 477 4.35 32.27 5.50
C ARG A 477 5.56 31.65 6.20
N ASP A 478 5.42 30.42 6.68
CA ASP A 478 6.46 29.71 7.43
C ASP A 478 7.69 29.48 6.53
N GLY A 479 7.46 29.11 5.26
CA GLY A 479 8.50 28.99 4.24
C GLY A 479 9.21 30.32 3.98
N CYS A 480 8.51 31.46 3.91
CA CYS A 480 9.13 32.77 3.73
C CYS A 480 10.05 33.13 4.91
N VAL A 481 9.64 32.85 6.15
CA VAL A 481 10.50 33.07 7.33
C VAL A 481 11.76 32.22 7.26
N ALA A 482 11.61 30.93 6.94
CA ALA A 482 12.74 30.01 6.78
C ALA A 482 13.67 30.41 5.63
N ALA A 483 13.11 30.85 4.49
CA ALA A 483 13.87 31.32 3.33
C ALA A 483 14.66 32.61 3.63
N LEU A 484 14.07 33.54 4.38
CA LEU A 484 14.75 34.76 4.82
C LEU A 484 15.91 34.44 5.77
N LEU A 485 15.67 33.64 6.82
CA LEU A 485 16.71 33.27 7.79
C LEU A 485 17.80 32.40 7.15
N GLY A 486 17.44 31.37 6.39
CA GLY A 486 18.40 30.54 5.67
C GLY A 486 19.20 31.33 4.64
N GLY A 487 18.54 32.22 3.89
CA GLY A 487 19.18 33.10 2.91
C GLY A 487 20.14 34.10 3.55
N THR A 488 19.77 34.75 4.66
CA THR A 488 20.66 35.68 5.37
C THR A 488 21.87 34.97 5.95
N ALA A 489 21.71 33.78 6.54
CA ALA A 489 22.84 32.98 7.02
C ALA A 489 23.75 32.51 5.89
N THR A 490 23.18 32.09 4.76
CA THR A 490 23.95 31.75 3.56
C THR A 490 24.78 32.95 3.11
N TYR A 491 24.17 34.14 3.03
CA TYR A 491 24.84 35.36 2.62
C TYR A 491 25.95 35.78 3.60
N ALA A 492 25.67 35.74 4.91
CA ALA A 492 26.65 36.04 5.95
C ALA A 492 27.86 35.09 5.89
N THR A 493 27.61 33.80 5.65
CA THR A 493 28.66 32.79 5.50
C THR A 493 29.51 33.06 4.26
N LEU A 494 28.90 33.39 3.12
CA LEU A 494 29.64 33.79 1.92
C LEU A 494 30.47 35.07 2.13
N ALA A 495 29.91 36.06 2.82
CA ALA A 495 30.62 37.30 3.12
C ALA A 495 31.85 37.05 4.01
N LEU A 496 31.77 36.09 4.94
CA LEU A 496 32.87 35.69 5.82
C LEU A 496 33.93 34.88 5.06
N LEU A 497 33.52 33.90 4.26
CA LEU A 497 34.44 33.01 3.54
C LEU A 497 35.11 33.69 2.34
N GLY A 498 34.42 34.63 1.67
CA GLY A 498 34.95 35.34 0.51
C GLY A 498 36.17 36.22 0.82
N GLY A 499 36.46 36.48 2.09
CA GLY A 499 37.71 37.12 2.55
C GLY A 499 38.90 36.15 2.69
N ILE A 500 38.66 34.84 2.64
CA ILE A 500 39.65 33.79 2.95
C ILE A 500 40.16 33.10 1.68
N ALA A 501 39.29 32.92 0.66
CA ALA A 501 39.66 32.28 -0.60
C ALA A 501 39.16 33.10 -1.82
N PRO A 502 39.98 33.32 -2.85
CA PRO A 502 39.52 33.98 -4.07
C PRO A 502 38.64 33.03 -4.89
N LEU A 503 37.54 33.56 -5.47
CA LEU A 503 36.61 32.84 -6.36
C LEU A 503 37.21 32.39 -7.71
N THR A 504 38.53 32.37 -7.85
CA THR A 504 39.25 32.11 -9.10
C THR A 504 39.40 30.62 -9.41
N THR A 505 39.22 29.74 -8.42
CA THR A 505 39.36 28.28 -8.61
C THR A 505 38.03 27.55 -8.44
N PHE A 506 37.86 26.42 -9.14
CA PHE A 506 36.66 25.59 -8.96
C PHE A 506 36.53 25.09 -7.51
N ALA A 507 37.64 24.74 -6.87
CA ALA A 507 37.66 24.24 -5.50
C ALA A 507 37.19 25.30 -4.50
N SER A 508 37.65 26.55 -4.61
CA SER A 508 37.20 27.63 -3.72
C SER A 508 35.71 27.91 -3.87
N VAL A 509 35.22 28.07 -5.10
CA VAL A 509 33.79 28.31 -5.37
C VAL A 509 32.93 27.14 -4.85
N LEU A 510 33.37 25.89 -5.03
CA LEU A 510 32.67 24.71 -4.53
C LEU A 510 32.63 24.67 -3.00
N ILE A 511 33.76 24.89 -2.33
CA ILE A 511 33.85 24.86 -0.87
C ILE A 511 33.00 25.98 -0.26
N GLU A 512 33.17 27.22 -0.74
CA GLU A 512 32.41 28.38 -0.25
C GLU A 512 30.90 28.19 -0.44
N GLY A 513 30.49 27.81 -1.64
CA GLY A 513 29.09 27.56 -1.96
C GLY A 513 28.49 26.41 -1.15
N THR A 514 29.25 25.33 -0.93
CA THR A 514 28.79 24.17 -0.17
C THR A 514 28.64 24.50 1.31
N ILE A 515 29.65 25.13 1.93
CA ILE A 515 29.60 25.52 3.35
C ILE A 515 28.45 26.50 3.57
N ALA A 516 28.35 27.56 2.76
CA ALA A 516 27.27 28.53 2.87
C ALA A 516 25.89 27.89 2.68
N GLY A 517 25.75 26.98 1.71
CA GLY A 517 24.51 26.24 1.50
C GLY A 517 24.13 25.33 2.67
N VAL A 518 25.08 24.61 3.26
CA VAL A 518 24.84 23.76 4.43
C VAL A 518 24.40 24.60 5.63
N VAL A 519 25.09 25.71 5.91
CA VAL A 519 24.71 26.64 7.00
C VAL A 519 23.32 27.24 6.75
N GLY A 520 23.03 27.65 5.52
CA GLY A 520 21.72 28.16 5.13
C GLY A 520 20.60 27.14 5.31
N CYS A 521 20.80 25.90 4.84
CA CYS A 521 19.85 24.80 5.04
C CYS A 521 19.63 24.50 6.53
N ALA A 522 20.71 24.48 7.33
CA ALA A 522 20.63 24.23 8.76
C ALA A 522 19.82 25.32 9.48
N LEU A 523 20.02 26.60 9.16
CA LEU A 523 19.26 27.68 9.79
C LEU A 523 17.81 27.73 9.29
N ALA A 524 17.54 27.45 8.01
CA ALA A 524 16.17 27.30 7.51
C ALA A 524 15.43 26.15 8.21
N ALA A 525 16.09 25.01 8.40
CA ALA A 525 15.56 23.86 9.13
C ALA A 525 15.31 24.20 10.60
N ALA A 526 16.25 24.89 11.26
CA ALA A 526 16.08 25.36 12.63
C ALA A 526 14.89 26.31 12.75
N ALA A 527 14.73 27.26 11.83
CA ALA A 527 13.58 28.17 11.80
C ALA A 527 12.25 27.42 11.69
N LEU A 528 12.15 26.44 10.78
CA LEU A 528 10.95 25.61 10.62
C LEU A 528 10.67 24.74 11.85
N HIS A 529 11.73 24.25 12.50
CA HIS A 529 11.62 23.51 13.76
C HIS A 529 11.07 24.40 14.89
N PHE A 530 11.63 25.61 15.07
CA PHE A 530 11.18 26.56 16.09
C PHE A 530 9.74 27.04 15.88
N ILE A 531 9.31 27.22 14.63
CA ILE A 531 7.93 27.60 14.27
C ILE A 531 6.96 26.40 14.39
N GLN A 532 7.47 25.20 14.71
CA GLN A 532 6.72 23.95 14.76
C GLN A 532 5.92 23.71 13.46
N ASN A 533 6.59 23.91 12.32
CA ASN A 533 5.95 23.69 11.03
C ASN A 533 5.69 22.18 10.82
N GLU A 534 4.42 21.83 10.57
CA GLU A 534 3.95 20.44 10.50
C GLU A 534 4.65 19.65 9.39
N GLU A 535 4.78 20.22 8.20
CA GLU A 535 5.37 19.57 7.04
C GLU A 535 6.86 19.29 7.25
N PHE A 536 7.57 20.24 7.87
CA PHE A 536 8.97 20.03 8.25
C PHE A 536 9.13 18.91 9.28
N LEU A 537 8.31 18.89 10.34
CA LEU A 537 8.40 17.87 11.39
C LEU A 537 8.09 16.46 10.85
N VAL A 538 7.12 16.34 9.95
CA VAL A 538 6.81 15.08 9.25
C VAL A 538 8.02 14.61 8.42
N MET A 539 8.65 15.52 7.66
CA MET A 539 9.84 15.18 6.86
C MET A 539 11.04 14.83 7.74
N ALA A 540 11.28 15.60 8.81
CA ALA A 540 12.37 15.37 9.75
C ALA A 540 12.22 14.02 10.46
N GLY A 541 11.01 13.67 10.89
CA GLY A 541 10.72 12.35 11.47
C GLY A 541 10.96 11.20 10.50
N ALA A 542 10.59 11.37 9.22
CA ALA A 542 10.87 10.38 8.17
C ALA A 542 12.37 10.25 7.85
N LEU A 543 13.09 11.37 7.80
CA LEU A 543 14.54 11.41 7.53
C LEU A 543 15.33 10.81 8.69
N ASN A 544 14.92 11.07 9.94
CA ASN A 544 15.55 10.51 11.12
C ASN A 544 15.43 8.98 11.14
N LYS A 545 14.25 8.46 10.78
CA LYS A 545 14.05 7.01 10.58
C LYS A 545 14.95 6.43 9.47
N LEU A 546 15.19 7.18 8.38
CA LEU A 546 16.05 6.76 7.26
C LEU A 546 17.56 6.79 7.59
N LEU A 547 18.05 7.82 8.29
CA LEU A 547 19.46 7.94 8.65
C LEU A 547 19.88 6.91 9.69
N HIS A 548 18.99 6.56 10.62
CA HIS A 548 19.22 5.49 11.60
C HIS A 548 19.12 4.06 11.02
N LEU A 549 18.79 3.90 9.73
CA LEU A 549 18.78 2.60 9.04
C LEU A 549 20.13 2.22 8.39
N GLN A 550 21.10 3.14 8.27
CA GLN A 550 22.40 2.87 7.60
C GLN A 550 23.62 2.76 8.54
N SER A 551 23.52 3.11 9.82
CA SER A 551 24.49 2.69 10.84
C SER A 551 23.94 1.46 11.57
N GLY A 552 24.60 0.31 11.48
CA GLY A 552 24.19 -0.90 12.17
C GLY A 552 24.03 -0.70 13.68
N ARG A 553 22.79 -0.52 14.12
CA ARG A 553 22.23 -0.81 15.44
C ARG A 553 20.76 -0.42 15.35
N SER A 554 19.88 -1.42 15.40
CA SER A 554 18.44 -1.20 15.54
C SER A 554 18.19 -0.58 16.92
N ALA A 555 18.34 0.73 17.01
CA ALA A 555 17.88 1.52 18.14
C ALA A 555 16.36 1.66 17.99
N VAL A 556 15.67 0.75 18.67
CA VAL A 556 14.37 1.05 19.26
C VAL A 556 14.52 2.36 20.02
N LEU A 557 13.60 3.29 19.78
CA LEU A 557 13.54 4.60 20.44
C LEU A 557 13.70 4.43 21.95
N ALA A 558 14.86 4.84 22.48
CA ALA A 558 14.96 5.24 23.87
C ALA A 558 14.26 6.61 24.01
N PRO A 559 13.41 6.82 25.03
CA PRO A 559 12.87 8.12 25.33
C PRO A 559 14.02 9.06 25.72
N SER A 560 14.11 10.22 25.06
CA SER A 560 15.00 11.31 25.44
C SER A 560 14.67 11.77 26.86
N ALA A 561 15.64 11.66 27.75
CA ALA A 561 15.62 12.24 29.08
C ALA A 561 16.03 13.72 29.02
N GLU A 562 15.18 14.61 29.50
CA GLU A 562 15.49 15.58 30.57
C GLU A 562 14.23 16.41 30.86
N GLU A 563 13.34 15.80 31.65
CA GLU A 563 12.61 16.49 32.72
C GLU A 563 12.76 15.57 33.95
N PRO A 564 12.99 16.12 35.17
CA PRO A 564 13.36 15.31 36.31
C PRO A 564 12.21 14.38 36.68
N ALA A 565 12.38 13.09 36.36
CA ALA A 565 11.51 12.04 36.84
C ALA A 565 11.56 12.06 38.37
N GLN A 566 10.42 12.31 38.98
CA GLN A 566 10.20 11.98 40.38
C GLN A 566 10.54 10.50 40.58
N PRO A 567 11.19 10.12 41.70
CA PRO A 567 11.64 8.75 41.90
C PRO A 567 10.43 7.82 41.88
N ALA A 568 10.38 6.97 40.85
CA ALA A 568 9.54 5.78 40.86
C ALA A 568 9.88 5.02 42.14
N SER A 569 8.89 4.86 43.03
CA SER A 569 9.04 4.13 44.27
C SER A 569 9.64 2.76 43.96
N GLN A 570 10.75 2.45 44.62
CA GLN A 570 11.38 1.12 44.62
C GLN A 570 10.28 0.05 44.76
N VAL A 571 10.04 -0.71 43.69
CA VAL A 571 9.19 -1.90 43.76
C VAL A 571 9.97 -2.89 44.62
N SER A 572 9.48 -3.06 45.84
CA SER A 572 10.13 -3.83 46.89
C SER A 572 10.26 -5.31 46.48
N ASN A 573 11.43 -5.85 46.80
CA ASN A 573 11.69 -7.28 46.80
C ASN A 573 10.70 -7.99 47.74
N GLY A 574 9.95 -8.96 47.20
CA GLY A 574 9.06 -9.84 47.97
C GLY A 574 7.58 -9.43 47.91
N VAL A 575 6.95 -9.50 46.74
CA VAL A 575 5.50 -9.41 46.64
C VAL A 575 4.89 -10.64 47.30
N ASN A 576 4.06 -10.43 48.32
CA ASN A 576 3.29 -11.51 48.92
C ASN A 576 2.32 -12.08 47.86
N PRO A 577 2.37 -13.40 47.53
CA PRO A 577 1.43 -14.01 46.59
C PRO A 577 -0.05 -13.75 46.94
N GLY A 578 -0.36 -13.51 48.22
CA GLY A 578 -1.69 -13.12 48.69
C GLY A 578 -2.23 -11.81 48.11
N ASN A 579 -1.37 -10.94 47.58
CA ASN A 579 -1.74 -9.64 47.00
C ASN A 579 -1.82 -9.65 45.45
N ILE A 580 -1.60 -10.80 44.82
CA ILE A 580 -1.68 -10.94 43.37
C ILE A 580 -3.13 -11.25 42.97
N ARG A 581 -3.62 -10.66 41.88
CA ARG A 581 -4.89 -11.00 41.23
C ARG A 581 -4.66 -11.18 39.75
N ASN A 582 -4.87 -12.40 39.24
CA ASN A 582 -4.82 -12.67 37.81
C ASN A 582 -6.24 -12.75 37.27
N PHE A 583 -6.53 -11.97 36.23
CA PHE A 583 -7.86 -11.96 35.62
C PHE A 583 -7.81 -11.68 34.11
N SER A 584 -8.92 -12.00 33.44
CA SER A 584 -9.13 -11.68 32.02
C SER A 584 -10.42 -10.90 31.81
N ILE A 585 -10.53 -10.17 30.71
CA ILE A 585 -11.80 -9.58 30.28
C ILE A 585 -12.38 -10.45 29.17
N ILE A 586 -13.61 -10.93 29.36
CA ILE A 586 -14.38 -11.67 28.37
C ILE A 586 -15.61 -10.87 27.97
N ALA A 587 -15.85 -10.75 26.67
CA ALA A 587 -16.93 -9.92 26.13
C ALA A 587 -17.29 -10.38 24.71
N HIS A 588 -18.49 -10.03 24.25
CA HIS A 588 -18.80 -10.06 22.83
C HIS A 588 -17.97 -8.99 22.08
N VAL A 589 -17.81 -9.17 20.77
CA VAL A 589 -17.19 -8.16 19.90
C VAL A 589 -17.88 -6.80 20.12
N ASP A 590 -17.08 -5.73 20.14
CA ASP A 590 -17.51 -4.35 20.35
C ASP A 590 -18.14 -4.00 21.71
N HIS A 591 -18.17 -4.88 22.71
CA HIS A 591 -18.67 -4.56 24.06
C HIS A 591 -17.74 -3.64 24.89
N GLY A 592 -16.65 -3.14 24.30
CA GLY A 592 -15.76 -2.14 24.93
C GLY A 592 -14.62 -2.73 25.75
N LYS A 593 -14.17 -3.96 25.44
CA LYS A 593 -13.08 -4.65 26.13
C LYS A 593 -11.77 -3.85 26.13
N SER A 594 -11.23 -3.50 24.95
CA SER A 594 -9.98 -2.75 24.82
C SER A 594 -10.07 -1.39 25.51
N THR A 595 -11.19 -0.68 25.35
CA THR A 595 -11.43 0.62 25.99
C THR A 595 -11.46 0.53 27.52
N LEU A 596 -12.02 -0.55 28.08
CA LEU A 596 -11.99 -0.78 29.52
C LEU A 596 -10.57 -1.12 30.00
N ALA A 597 -9.83 -1.94 29.25
CA ALA A 597 -8.44 -2.27 29.55
C ALA A 597 -7.57 -1.02 29.60
N ASP A 598 -7.69 -0.11 28.62
CA ASP A 598 -7.01 1.18 28.61
C ASP A 598 -7.34 2.00 29.86
N ARG A 599 -8.62 2.03 30.26
CA ARG A 599 -9.05 2.79 31.43
C ARG A 599 -8.51 2.21 32.74
N LEU A 600 -8.37 0.88 32.84
CA LEU A 600 -7.70 0.24 33.97
C LEU A 600 -6.21 0.60 34.02
N LEU A 601 -5.53 0.64 32.86
CA LEU A 601 -4.12 1.04 32.77
C LEU A 601 -3.89 2.49 33.19
N GLU A 602 -4.81 3.37 32.80
CA GLU A 602 -4.79 4.78 33.16
C GLU A 602 -5.03 4.98 34.67
N ARG A 603 -6.09 4.37 35.21
CA ARG A 603 -6.47 4.50 36.64
C ARG A 603 -5.44 3.94 37.60
N THR A 604 -4.72 2.89 37.18
CA THR A 604 -3.62 2.31 37.98
C THR A 604 -2.31 3.07 37.83
N GLY A 605 -2.23 4.10 36.97
CA GLY A 605 -0.99 4.83 36.70
C GLY A 605 0.07 4.00 35.98
N THR A 606 -0.30 2.85 35.41
CA THR A 606 0.61 1.94 34.70
C THR A 606 1.16 2.60 33.44
N ILE A 607 0.37 3.48 32.81
CA ILE A 607 0.79 4.30 31.68
C ILE A 607 0.55 5.77 32.02
N PRO A 608 1.57 6.64 31.91
CA PRO A 608 1.39 8.08 32.05
C PRO A 608 0.36 8.60 31.02
N GLU A 609 -0.52 9.50 31.43
CA GLU A 609 -1.58 10.08 30.58
C GLU A 609 -1.04 10.60 29.23
N ARG A 610 0.14 11.21 29.22
CA ARG A 610 0.82 11.70 28.00
C ARG A 610 1.16 10.61 26.96
N LEU A 611 1.25 9.35 27.39
CA LEU A 611 1.56 8.18 26.55
C LEU A 611 0.30 7.36 26.24
N MET A 612 -0.86 7.73 26.80
CA MET A 612 -2.13 7.08 26.50
C MET A 612 -2.52 7.35 25.05
N ARG A 613 -2.97 6.28 24.39
CA ARG A 613 -3.57 6.27 23.06
C ARG A 613 -4.77 5.35 23.10
N ASP A 614 -5.71 5.53 22.19
CA ASP A 614 -6.83 4.59 22.09
C ASP A 614 -6.30 3.18 21.76
N GLN A 615 -6.80 2.17 22.48
CA GLN A 615 -6.51 0.74 22.29
C GLN A 615 -5.01 0.44 22.43
N VAL A 616 -4.44 0.69 23.61
CA VAL A 616 -2.99 0.62 23.84
C VAL A 616 -2.45 -0.79 23.63
N LEU A 617 -3.20 -1.79 24.09
CA LEU A 617 -2.85 -3.21 24.02
C LEU A 617 -2.96 -3.79 22.61
N ASP A 618 -3.75 -3.20 21.72
CA ASP A 618 -3.88 -3.66 20.33
C ASP A 618 -2.59 -3.27 19.56
N ARG A 619 -1.73 -4.27 19.34
CA ARG A 619 -0.36 -4.10 18.80
C ARG A 619 -0.32 -4.17 17.28
N MET A 620 -1.20 -4.96 16.66
CA MET A 620 -1.21 -5.13 15.21
C MET A 620 -2.04 -4.02 14.54
N ASP A 621 -1.60 -3.56 13.36
CA ASP A 621 -2.36 -2.58 12.57
C ASP A 621 -3.76 -3.10 12.21
N LEU A 622 -3.89 -4.41 11.96
CA LEU A 622 -5.16 -5.07 11.67
C LEU A 622 -6.13 -5.05 12.87
N GLU A 623 -5.63 -5.14 14.10
CA GLU A 623 -6.45 -5.07 15.31
C GLU A 623 -7.12 -3.70 15.41
N ARG A 624 -6.32 -2.63 15.19
CA ARG A 624 -6.80 -1.24 15.24
C ARG A 624 -7.74 -0.87 14.10
N GLU A 625 -7.46 -1.33 12.88
CA GLU A 625 -8.32 -1.05 11.73
C GLU A 625 -9.70 -1.71 11.85
N ARG A 626 -9.72 -2.96 12.32
CA ARG A 626 -10.96 -3.73 12.48
C ARG A 626 -11.64 -3.50 13.82
N GLY A 627 -10.97 -2.85 14.78
CA GLY A 627 -11.48 -2.63 16.14
C GLY A 627 -11.62 -3.92 16.95
N ILE A 628 -10.82 -4.95 16.68
CA ILE A 628 -10.88 -6.26 17.34
C ILE A 628 -9.53 -6.66 17.89
N THR A 629 -9.52 -7.32 19.05
CA THR A 629 -8.32 -7.99 19.58
C THR A 629 -8.17 -9.35 18.89
N ILE A 630 -7.02 -9.59 18.26
CA ILE A 630 -6.71 -10.83 17.53
C ILE A 630 -5.81 -11.73 18.40
N LYS A 631 -4.83 -11.14 19.08
CA LYS A 631 -3.89 -11.88 19.94
C LYS A 631 -4.04 -11.45 21.40
N MET A 632 -3.99 -12.40 22.32
CA MET A 632 -4.03 -12.07 23.75
C MET A 632 -2.83 -11.22 24.17
N GLN A 633 -3.02 -10.30 25.11
CA GLN A 633 -1.94 -9.44 25.62
C GLN A 633 -1.93 -9.43 27.16
N PRO A 634 -0.87 -9.94 27.80
CA PRO A 634 -0.69 -9.82 29.24
C PRO A 634 -0.17 -8.43 29.62
N VAL A 635 -0.66 -7.88 30.74
CA VAL A 635 -0.17 -6.65 31.35
C VAL A 635 -0.29 -6.73 32.88
N ARG A 636 0.72 -6.24 33.57
CA ARG A 636 0.76 -6.06 35.02
C ARG A 636 0.47 -4.60 35.35
N MET A 637 -0.44 -4.41 36.29
CA MET A 637 -0.77 -3.13 36.90
C MET A 637 -0.49 -3.19 38.40
N VAL A 638 -0.10 -2.07 38.97
CA VAL A 638 0.07 -1.92 40.43
C VAL A 638 -1.04 -1.01 40.93
N TRP A 639 -1.77 -1.45 41.95
CA TRP A 639 -2.88 -0.69 42.52
C TRP A 639 -2.72 -0.57 44.03
N ARG A 640 -2.99 0.62 44.57
CA ARG A 640 -2.97 0.91 46.01
C ARG A 640 -4.36 1.36 46.47
N PRO A 641 -4.91 0.81 47.56
CA PRO A 641 -6.16 1.32 48.13
C PRO A 641 -5.99 2.76 48.65
N SER A 642 -6.92 3.66 48.32
CA SER A 642 -6.96 5.04 48.82
C SER A 642 -7.70 5.10 50.17
N HIS A 643 -7.06 5.57 51.25
CA HIS A 643 -7.67 5.64 52.60
C HIS A 643 -8.90 6.56 52.71
N ALA A 644 -9.15 7.46 51.75
CA ALA A 644 -10.21 8.47 51.84
C ALA A 644 -11.55 8.07 51.18
N GLU A 645 -11.55 7.12 50.23
CA GLU A 645 -12.73 6.80 49.40
C GLU A 645 -13.33 5.41 49.68
N VAL A 646 -12.55 4.48 50.24
CA VAL A 646 -12.92 3.06 50.41
C VAL A 646 -13.97 2.82 51.53
N ARG A 647 -14.28 3.83 52.36
CA ARG A 647 -15.23 3.68 53.48
C ARG A 647 -16.72 3.87 53.13
N SER A 648 -17.08 4.19 51.88
CA SER A 648 -18.47 4.53 51.51
C SER A 648 -19.04 3.78 50.30
N THR A 649 -18.49 2.63 49.90
CA THR A 649 -18.97 1.93 48.68
C THR A 649 -20.25 1.10 48.90
N LYS A 650 -21.27 1.38 48.08
CA LYS A 650 -22.63 0.79 48.05
C LYS A 650 -22.71 -0.60 47.38
N TYR A 651 -21.64 -1.40 47.41
CA TYR A 651 -21.64 -2.70 46.72
C TYR A 651 -22.22 -3.82 47.60
N GLU A 652 -23.50 -4.15 47.38
CA GLU A 652 -24.27 -5.13 48.17
C GLU A 652 -24.09 -6.60 47.72
N ALA A 653 -22.86 -7.05 47.46
CA ALA A 653 -22.58 -8.47 47.22
C ALA A 653 -21.96 -9.12 48.47
N ARG A 654 -22.73 -10.04 49.08
CA ARG A 654 -22.45 -10.85 50.29
C ARG A 654 -21.93 -10.08 51.52
N LYS A 655 -22.82 -9.89 52.50
CA LYS A 655 -22.54 -9.38 53.86
C LYS A 655 -21.64 -10.28 54.74
N GLU A 656 -21.07 -11.37 54.21
CA GLU A 656 -20.38 -12.40 55.01
C GLU A 656 -18.84 -12.36 54.91
N SER A 657 -18.22 -11.45 54.15
CA SER A 657 -16.76 -11.39 54.05
C SER A 657 -16.15 -10.37 55.03
N ASN A 658 -15.49 -10.83 56.10
CA ASN A 658 -14.52 -10.06 56.91
C ASN A 658 -13.25 -9.74 56.09
N PHE A 659 -13.39 -9.15 54.90
CA PHE A 659 -12.27 -8.82 54.02
C PHE A 659 -11.82 -7.38 54.31
N GLU A 660 -10.66 -7.22 54.94
CA GLU A 660 -10.00 -5.93 55.11
C GLU A 660 -8.97 -5.75 53.98
N PHE A 661 -9.00 -4.57 53.35
CA PHE A 661 -7.94 -4.18 52.42
C PHE A 661 -6.63 -4.04 53.19
N SER A 662 -5.56 -4.61 52.68
CA SER A 662 -4.23 -4.37 53.22
C SER A 662 -3.76 -2.97 52.82
N ASP A 663 -3.02 -2.28 53.69
CA ASP A 663 -2.31 -1.03 53.35
C ASP A 663 -1.16 -1.25 52.32
N SER A 664 -0.95 -2.49 51.87
CA SER A 664 0.09 -2.86 50.91
C SER A 664 -0.41 -2.84 49.46
N GLU A 665 0.53 -2.77 48.52
CA GLU A 665 0.23 -2.76 47.08
C GLU A 665 -0.36 -4.09 46.60
N TYR A 666 -1.33 -4.00 45.70
CA TYR A 666 -1.88 -5.14 44.96
C TYR A 666 -1.32 -5.19 43.55
N ILE A 667 -1.01 -6.39 43.09
CA ILE A 667 -0.57 -6.65 41.71
C ILE A 667 -1.74 -7.23 40.94
N LEU A 668 -2.16 -6.51 39.91
CA LEU A 668 -3.27 -6.88 39.04
C LEU A 668 -2.71 -7.29 37.68
N ASN A 669 -2.71 -8.59 37.39
CA ASN A 669 -2.29 -9.09 36.08
C ASN A 669 -3.54 -9.32 35.21
N LEU A 670 -3.66 -8.52 34.16
CA LEU A 670 -4.71 -8.64 33.14
C LEU A 670 -4.17 -9.42 31.95
N ILE A 671 -4.89 -10.43 31.48
CA ILE A 671 -4.74 -10.97 30.13
C ILE A 671 -5.94 -10.51 29.30
N ASP A 672 -5.69 -9.60 28.35
CA ASP A 672 -6.71 -9.17 27.40
C ASP A 672 -6.94 -10.27 26.35
N THR A 673 -8.20 -10.65 26.10
CA THR A 673 -8.53 -11.84 25.30
C THR A 673 -9.29 -11.50 24.02
N PRO A 674 -9.10 -12.21 22.89
CA PRO A 674 -9.90 -12.01 21.69
C PRO A 674 -11.41 -12.15 21.94
N GLY A 675 -12.22 -11.29 21.30
CA GLY A 675 -13.69 -11.33 21.43
C GLY A 675 -14.39 -12.18 20.37
N HIS A 676 -13.67 -12.64 19.33
CA HIS A 676 -14.26 -13.36 18.21
C HIS A 676 -14.11 -14.88 18.38
N ILE A 677 -15.12 -15.63 17.95
CA ILE A 677 -15.20 -17.08 18.16
C ILE A 677 -14.10 -17.91 17.51
N ASP A 678 -13.63 -17.50 16.34
CA ASP A 678 -12.49 -18.15 15.65
C ASP A 678 -11.20 -18.17 16.50
N PHE A 679 -11.14 -17.37 17.58
CA PHE A 679 -10.04 -17.33 18.54
C PHE A 679 -10.45 -17.89 19.91
N SER A 680 -11.47 -18.75 19.98
CA SER A 680 -11.90 -19.42 21.22
C SER A 680 -10.76 -20.19 21.89
N TYR A 681 -9.84 -20.73 21.10
CA TYR A 681 -8.61 -21.36 21.61
C TYR A 681 -7.74 -20.38 22.42
N GLU A 682 -7.55 -19.14 21.93
CA GLU A 682 -6.84 -18.09 22.66
C GLU A 682 -7.53 -17.76 23.98
N VAL A 683 -8.86 -17.62 23.95
CA VAL A 683 -9.67 -17.35 25.15
C VAL A 683 -9.49 -18.48 26.17
N SER A 684 -9.58 -19.75 25.75
CA SER A 684 -9.39 -20.90 26.63
C SER A 684 -8.02 -20.89 27.31
N ARG A 685 -6.94 -20.60 26.56
CA ARG A 685 -5.57 -20.52 27.12
C ARG A 685 -5.43 -19.44 28.18
N ALA A 686 -6.00 -18.26 27.93
CA ALA A 686 -5.99 -17.16 28.88
C ALA A 686 -6.74 -17.51 30.17
N LEU A 687 -7.93 -18.13 30.05
CA LEU A 687 -8.75 -18.55 31.19
C LEU A 687 -8.04 -19.57 32.10
N HIS A 688 -7.18 -20.42 31.55
CA HIS A 688 -6.37 -21.35 32.34
C HIS A 688 -5.24 -20.66 33.14
N ALA A 689 -4.85 -19.44 32.77
CA ALA A 689 -3.77 -18.71 33.41
C ALA A 689 -4.25 -17.76 34.52
N VAL A 690 -5.57 -17.62 34.72
CA VAL A 690 -6.17 -16.62 35.62
C VAL A 690 -7.14 -17.23 36.62
N GLU A 691 -7.39 -16.53 37.72
CA GLU A 691 -8.33 -16.97 38.76
C GLU A 691 -9.71 -16.29 38.68
N GLY A 692 -9.81 -15.19 37.92
CA GLY A 692 -11.06 -14.43 37.76
C GLY A 692 -11.27 -13.90 36.35
N VAL A 693 -12.51 -13.53 36.03
CA VAL A 693 -12.89 -12.92 34.75
C VAL A 693 -13.86 -11.77 34.95
N LEU A 694 -13.71 -10.73 34.15
CA LEU A 694 -14.69 -9.67 34.00
C LEU A 694 -15.60 -10.02 32.83
N LEU A 695 -16.86 -10.33 33.11
CA LEU A 695 -17.88 -10.56 32.09
C LEU A 695 -18.50 -9.22 31.67
N LEU A 696 -18.04 -8.70 30.55
CA LEU A 696 -18.40 -7.36 30.07
C LEU A 696 -19.56 -7.41 29.07
N VAL A 697 -20.66 -6.72 29.39
CA VAL A 697 -21.87 -6.64 28.55
C VAL A 697 -22.23 -5.19 28.26
N ASP A 698 -22.42 -4.86 26.98
CA ASP A 698 -22.81 -3.53 26.53
C ASP A 698 -24.22 -3.17 27.01
N SER A 699 -24.36 -2.04 27.72
CA SER A 699 -25.65 -1.52 28.19
C SER A 699 -26.66 -1.22 27.08
N THR A 700 -26.23 -1.06 25.83
CA THR A 700 -27.12 -0.82 24.69
C THR A 700 -27.62 -2.12 24.06
N GLN A 701 -26.76 -3.15 24.02
CA GLN A 701 -27.04 -4.39 23.29
C GLN A 701 -27.56 -5.52 24.18
N GLY A 702 -27.17 -5.57 25.45
CA GLY A 702 -27.48 -6.69 26.35
C GLY A 702 -26.65 -7.95 26.05
N VAL A 703 -27.03 -9.09 26.64
CA VAL A 703 -26.29 -10.37 26.50
C VAL A 703 -26.33 -10.84 25.04
N GLN A 704 -25.18 -11.21 24.48
CA GLN A 704 -25.06 -11.71 23.10
C GLN A 704 -24.66 -13.19 23.08
N ALA A 705 -24.77 -13.87 21.93
CA ALA A 705 -24.48 -15.29 21.83
C ALA A 705 -23.06 -15.67 22.29
N GLN A 706 -22.08 -14.80 22.03
CA GLN A 706 -20.70 -15.02 22.48
C GLN A 706 -20.53 -14.83 24.01
N THR A 707 -21.36 -14.00 24.65
CA THR A 707 -21.38 -13.84 26.11
C THR A 707 -21.65 -15.18 26.80
N LEU A 708 -22.60 -15.96 26.27
CA LEU A 708 -22.96 -17.28 26.83
C LEU A 708 -21.82 -18.29 26.70
N THR A 709 -21.24 -18.41 25.50
CA THR A 709 -20.15 -19.36 25.26
C THR A 709 -18.85 -19.02 26.01
N THR A 710 -18.50 -17.74 26.12
CA THR A 710 -17.34 -17.31 26.92
C THR A 710 -17.56 -17.45 28.42
N LEU A 711 -18.79 -17.21 28.90
CA LEU A 711 -19.18 -17.49 30.29
C LEU A 711 -19.07 -18.99 30.61
N ALA A 712 -19.59 -19.86 29.74
CA ALA A 712 -19.49 -21.30 29.93
C ALA A 712 -18.02 -21.77 29.99
N ALA A 713 -17.15 -21.22 29.14
CA ALA A 713 -15.72 -21.50 29.17
C ALA A 713 -15.06 -21.07 30.51
N ALA A 714 -15.41 -19.88 31.02
CA ALA A 714 -14.90 -19.42 32.32
C ALA A 714 -15.39 -20.27 33.49
N GLN A 715 -16.66 -20.69 33.46
CA GLN A 715 -17.25 -21.58 34.47
C GLN A 715 -16.60 -22.98 34.45
N ALA A 716 -16.30 -23.52 33.26
CA ALA A 716 -15.58 -24.79 33.13
C ALA A 716 -14.20 -24.74 33.79
N GLN A 717 -13.53 -23.58 33.75
CA GLN A 717 -12.25 -23.33 34.42
C GLN A 717 -12.37 -22.91 35.88
N ARG A 718 -13.60 -22.86 36.43
CA ARG A 718 -13.88 -22.43 37.81
C ARG A 718 -13.35 -21.02 38.14
N CYS A 719 -13.25 -20.15 37.14
CA CYS A 719 -12.89 -18.75 37.34
C CYS A 719 -14.01 -18.03 38.11
N VAL A 720 -13.64 -17.08 38.99
CA VAL A 720 -14.62 -16.17 39.59
C VAL A 720 -15.11 -15.19 38.53
N VAL A 721 -16.43 -15.10 38.32
CA VAL A 721 -17.02 -14.21 37.32
C VAL A 721 -17.52 -12.94 37.99
N ILE A 722 -16.99 -11.78 37.57
CA ILE A 722 -17.48 -10.45 37.98
C ILE A 722 -18.33 -9.89 36.84
N PRO A 723 -19.66 -9.72 37.03
CA PRO A 723 -20.53 -9.15 36.00
C PRO A 723 -20.39 -7.63 35.91
N VAL A 724 -20.15 -7.13 34.70
CA VAL A 724 -19.91 -5.72 34.42
C VAL A 724 -20.74 -5.27 33.22
N VAL A 725 -21.55 -4.24 33.41
CA VAL A 725 -22.26 -3.52 32.35
C VAL A 725 -21.41 -2.35 31.86
N SER A 726 -21.14 -2.28 30.56
CA SER A 726 -20.29 -1.28 29.93
C SER A 726 -21.07 -0.21 29.17
N LYS A 727 -20.38 0.85 28.74
CA LYS A 727 -20.90 1.96 27.92
C LYS A 727 -22.09 2.70 28.54
N ILE A 728 -22.11 2.83 29.86
CA ILE A 728 -23.18 3.54 30.59
C ILE A 728 -23.27 5.03 30.23
N ASP A 729 -22.26 5.57 29.55
CA ASP A 729 -22.24 6.93 28.98
C ASP A 729 -23.08 7.07 27.71
N SER A 730 -23.51 5.97 27.09
CA SER A 730 -24.30 5.99 25.86
C SER A 730 -25.70 6.56 26.11
N PRO A 731 -26.22 7.46 25.26
CA PRO A 731 -27.60 7.93 25.35
C PRO A 731 -28.65 6.82 25.19
N ALA A 732 -28.26 5.70 24.58
CA ALA A 732 -29.12 4.53 24.38
C ALA A 732 -28.90 3.43 25.43
N ALA A 733 -28.16 3.72 26.52
CA ALA A 733 -27.86 2.75 27.56
C ALA A 733 -29.12 2.32 28.33
N ARG A 734 -29.33 1.01 28.43
CA ARG A 734 -30.44 0.37 29.19
C ARG A 734 -29.87 -0.32 30.43
N VAL A 735 -29.22 0.46 31.29
CA VAL A 735 -28.38 -0.08 32.38
C VAL A 735 -29.15 -0.99 33.32
N ASP A 736 -30.32 -0.57 33.81
CA ASP A 736 -31.10 -1.36 34.78
C ASP A 736 -31.63 -2.67 34.19
N GLU A 737 -32.08 -2.65 32.93
CA GLU A 737 -32.53 -3.84 32.21
C GLU A 737 -31.39 -4.85 32.02
N VAL A 738 -30.23 -4.39 31.54
CA VAL A 738 -29.08 -5.26 31.28
C VAL A 738 -28.47 -5.76 32.59
N LYS A 739 -28.52 -4.98 33.68
CA LYS A 739 -28.16 -5.46 35.02
C LYS A 739 -29.06 -6.61 35.47
N ALA A 740 -30.38 -6.49 35.28
CA ALA A 740 -31.32 -7.55 35.61
C ALA A 740 -31.08 -8.81 34.75
N GLU A 741 -30.78 -8.64 33.46
CA GLU A 741 -30.44 -9.73 32.53
C GLU A 741 -29.19 -10.49 33.00
N LEU A 742 -28.09 -9.77 33.29
CA LEU A 742 -26.86 -10.37 33.81
C LEU A 742 -27.04 -11.02 35.18
N ALA A 743 -27.81 -10.38 36.07
CA ALA A 743 -28.11 -10.91 37.40
C ALA A 743 -28.89 -12.22 37.32
N GLY A 744 -29.87 -12.30 36.41
CA GLY A 744 -30.60 -13.53 36.11
C GLY A 744 -29.70 -14.63 35.55
N LEU A 745 -28.85 -14.30 34.58
CA LEU A 745 -27.92 -15.23 33.94
C LEU A 745 -26.94 -15.87 34.93
N LEU A 746 -26.38 -15.06 35.85
CA LEU A 746 -25.41 -15.52 36.86
C LEU A 746 -26.04 -15.96 38.18
N LYS A 747 -27.36 -15.81 38.34
CA LYS A 747 -28.10 -16.06 39.59
C LYS A 747 -27.55 -15.27 40.79
N VAL A 748 -27.23 -13.99 40.56
CA VAL A 748 -26.75 -13.04 41.58
C VAL A 748 -27.77 -11.92 41.81
N SER A 749 -27.62 -11.13 42.88
CA SER A 749 -28.46 -9.95 43.08
C SER A 749 -28.13 -8.86 42.04
N PRO A 750 -29.10 -8.06 41.55
CA PRO A 750 -28.82 -6.93 40.66
C PRO A 750 -27.81 -5.91 41.21
N GLY A 751 -27.75 -5.76 42.54
CA GLY A 751 -26.75 -4.94 43.22
C GLY A 751 -25.31 -5.47 43.10
N GLY A 752 -25.14 -6.76 42.78
CA GLY A 752 -23.85 -7.38 42.49
C GLY A 752 -23.36 -7.19 41.05
N VAL A 753 -24.09 -6.45 40.20
CA VAL A 753 -23.67 -6.13 38.83
C VAL A 753 -23.12 -4.70 38.75
N LEU A 754 -21.86 -4.58 38.39
CA LEU A 754 -21.17 -3.30 38.28
C LEU A 754 -21.55 -2.57 36.98
N ALA A 755 -21.55 -1.24 37.02
CA ALA A 755 -21.84 -0.39 35.87
C ALA A 755 -20.63 0.51 35.63
N VAL A 756 -20.03 0.42 34.45
CA VAL A 756 -18.78 1.12 34.12
C VAL A 756 -18.83 1.78 32.75
N SER A 757 -18.04 2.84 32.57
CA SER A 757 -17.70 3.38 31.26
C SER A 757 -16.20 3.39 31.08
N GLY A 758 -15.70 2.60 30.12
CA GLY A 758 -14.29 2.69 29.70
C GLY A 758 -13.95 4.05 29.05
N LYS A 759 -14.96 4.76 28.53
CA LYS A 759 -14.78 6.05 27.86
C LYS A 759 -14.65 7.21 28.86
N THR A 760 -15.51 7.27 29.87
CA THR A 760 -15.50 8.36 30.87
C THR A 760 -14.75 8.01 32.15
N GLY A 761 -14.47 6.72 32.39
CA GLY A 761 -13.86 6.24 33.63
C GLY A 761 -14.81 6.12 34.82
N ALA A 762 -16.12 6.35 34.63
CA ALA A 762 -17.12 6.15 35.68
C ALA A 762 -17.23 4.66 36.04
N GLY A 763 -17.31 4.32 37.34
CA GLY A 763 -17.48 2.95 37.82
C GLY A 763 -16.21 2.09 37.84
N VAL A 764 -15.08 2.60 37.31
CA VAL A 764 -13.84 1.82 37.14
C VAL A 764 -13.09 1.66 38.46
N ASP A 765 -13.16 2.65 39.34
CA ASP A 765 -12.52 2.57 40.66
C ASP A 765 -13.21 1.51 41.53
N GLU A 766 -14.55 1.46 41.50
CA GLU A 766 -15.35 0.41 42.15
C GLU A 766 -15.07 -0.98 41.54
N LEU A 767 -14.79 -1.04 40.25
CA LEU A 767 -14.39 -2.28 39.57
C LEU A 767 -13.01 -2.76 40.04
N LEU A 768 -12.03 -1.87 40.21
CA LEU A 768 -10.71 -2.21 40.76
C LEU A 768 -10.82 -2.79 42.18
N GLU A 769 -11.66 -2.17 43.03
CA GLU A 769 -11.96 -2.69 44.36
C GLU A 769 -12.59 -4.09 44.30
N ALA A 770 -13.59 -4.28 43.41
CA ALA A 770 -14.27 -5.56 43.25
C ALA A 770 -13.31 -6.66 42.75
N ILE A 771 -12.37 -6.35 41.86
CA ILE A 771 -11.33 -7.29 41.42
C ILE A 771 -10.52 -7.78 42.62
N VAL A 772 -10.02 -6.88 43.45
CA VAL A 772 -9.20 -7.23 44.63
C VAL A 772 -9.98 -8.05 45.66
N ARG A 773 -11.25 -7.71 45.86
CA ARG A 773 -12.13 -8.35 46.84
C ARG A 773 -12.65 -9.72 46.40
N LEU A 774 -13.02 -9.88 45.13
CA LEU A 774 -13.73 -11.07 44.64
C LEU A 774 -12.82 -12.07 43.95
N VAL A 775 -11.81 -11.61 43.19
CA VAL A 775 -10.85 -12.53 42.56
C VAL A 775 -9.94 -13.10 43.67
N PRO A 776 -9.82 -14.43 43.81
CA PRO A 776 -8.96 -15.00 44.83
C PRO A 776 -7.48 -14.80 44.44
N PRO A 777 -6.56 -14.78 45.42
CA PRO A 777 -5.15 -14.84 45.10
C PRO A 777 -4.80 -16.16 44.39
N PRO A 778 -3.72 -16.17 43.58
CA PRO A 778 -3.26 -17.38 42.92
C PRO A 778 -2.96 -18.48 43.93
N ARG A 779 -3.36 -19.70 43.61
CA ARG A 779 -3.09 -20.86 44.46
C ARG A 779 -1.59 -21.17 44.41
N VAL A 780 -0.90 -21.00 45.53
CA VAL A 780 0.47 -21.46 45.71
C VAL A 780 0.42 -22.91 46.18
N SER A 781 1.01 -23.84 45.43
CA SER A 781 1.05 -25.23 45.87
C SER A 781 2.17 -25.43 46.90
N GLU A 782 1.82 -25.99 48.06
CA GLU A 782 2.77 -26.36 49.12
C GLU A 782 3.64 -27.56 48.75
N SER A 783 3.30 -28.26 47.65
CA SER A 783 3.96 -29.50 47.22
C SER A 783 5.31 -29.28 46.52
N GLY A 784 5.69 -28.03 46.24
CA GLY A 784 6.76 -27.70 45.31
C GLY A 784 8.20 -27.87 45.81
N ASN A 785 8.49 -28.08 47.09
CA ASN A 785 9.87 -28.08 47.64
C ASN A 785 10.79 -26.92 47.16
N GLY A 786 10.22 -25.82 46.65
CA GLY A 786 10.96 -24.72 46.02
C GLY A 786 11.32 -24.90 44.53
N GLU A 787 11.03 -26.06 43.91
CA GLU A 787 11.24 -26.30 42.48
C GLU A 787 10.23 -25.50 41.63
N PRO A 788 10.69 -24.71 40.63
CA PRO A 788 9.81 -23.92 39.80
C PRO A 788 9.08 -24.73 38.72
N ARG A 789 7.78 -24.45 38.56
CA ARG A 789 6.95 -24.90 37.44
C ARG A 789 6.16 -23.75 36.84
N GLY A 790 6.22 -23.63 35.52
CA GLY A 790 5.49 -22.62 34.76
C GLY A 790 4.79 -23.20 33.55
N LEU A 791 3.56 -22.76 33.28
CA LEU A 791 2.81 -23.16 32.10
C LEU A 791 2.90 -22.08 31.02
N ILE A 792 3.31 -22.46 29.81
CA ILE A 792 3.44 -21.54 28.68
C ILE A 792 2.08 -21.34 28.03
N PHE A 793 1.54 -20.13 28.04
CA PHE A 793 0.26 -19.81 27.39
C PHE A 793 0.40 -19.07 26.05
N ASP A 794 1.55 -18.45 25.79
CA ASP A 794 1.86 -17.78 24.52
C ASP A 794 3.39 -17.64 24.38
N PHE A 795 3.88 -17.18 23.23
CA PHE A 795 5.28 -16.86 23.00
C PHE A 795 5.46 -15.81 21.89
N SER A 796 6.64 -15.20 21.87
CA SER A 796 7.09 -14.30 20.81
C SER A 796 8.45 -14.73 20.28
N TYR A 797 8.76 -14.37 19.04
CA TYR A 797 10.01 -14.73 18.38
C TYR A 797 10.76 -13.48 17.91
N SER A 798 12.05 -13.40 18.27
CA SER A 798 12.98 -12.37 17.81
C SER A 798 14.27 -12.99 17.28
N THR A 799 14.83 -12.42 16.22
CA THR A 799 16.12 -12.86 15.65
C THR A 799 17.30 -12.72 16.62
N HIS A 800 17.20 -11.77 17.56
CA HIS A 800 18.28 -11.47 18.51
C HIS A 800 18.14 -12.24 19.82
N ARG A 801 16.94 -12.22 20.42
CA ARG A 801 16.65 -12.85 21.73
C ARG A 801 16.21 -14.32 21.62
N GLY A 802 15.89 -14.81 20.42
CA GLY A 802 15.29 -16.12 20.23
C GLY A 802 13.81 -16.12 20.61
N VAL A 803 13.29 -17.27 21.02
CA VAL A 803 11.92 -17.41 21.54
C VAL A 803 11.86 -16.86 22.97
N ALA A 804 10.95 -15.90 23.21
CA ALA A 804 10.52 -15.47 24.52
C ALA A 804 9.17 -16.11 24.84
N VAL A 805 9.11 -16.91 25.89
CA VAL A 805 7.90 -17.65 26.28
C VAL A 805 7.14 -16.88 27.33
N TYR A 806 5.82 -16.77 27.18
CA TYR A 806 4.92 -16.13 28.13
C TYR A 806 4.28 -17.20 28.98
N LEU A 807 4.42 -17.06 30.29
CA LEU A 807 4.08 -18.14 31.23
C LEU A 807 3.39 -17.63 32.48
N ARG A 808 2.63 -18.54 33.08
CA ARG A 808 2.08 -18.44 34.43
C ARG A 808 2.89 -19.34 35.36
N VAL A 809 3.44 -18.77 36.44
CA VAL A 809 4.28 -19.50 37.42
C VAL A 809 3.42 -20.13 38.52
N PHE A 810 3.26 -21.45 38.50
CA PHE A 810 2.44 -22.16 39.49
C PHE A 810 3.22 -22.48 40.77
N ASP A 811 4.49 -22.85 40.63
CA ASP A 811 5.36 -23.21 41.76
C ASP A 811 6.75 -22.57 41.60
N GLY A 812 7.44 -22.41 42.73
CA GLY A 812 8.83 -21.96 42.83
C GLY A 812 9.12 -20.57 42.25
N THR A 813 10.39 -20.34 41.93
CA THR A 813 10.88 -19.07 41.40
C THR A 813 11.82 -19.31 40.21
N PHE A 814 11.56 -18.64 39.10
CA PHE A 814 12.46 -18.59 37.94
C PHE A 814 13.40 -17.39 38.04
N ARG A 815 14.69 -17.60 37.81
CA ARG A 815 15.71 -16.54 37.81
C ARG A 815 16.56 -16.57 36.54
N LYS A 816 17.09 -15.40 36.17
CA LYS A 816 18.11 -15.31 35.11
C LYS A 816 19.31 -16.20 35.43
N GLY A 817 19.79 -16.92 34.43
CA GLY A 817 20.94 -17.84 34.50
C GLY A 817 20.59 -19.26 34.93
N GLN A 818 19.33 -19.54 35.30
CA GLN A 818 18.90 -20.87 35.70
C GLN A 818 18.84 -21.84 34.51
N GLN A 819 19.27 -23.09 34.73
CA GLN A 819 19.09 -24.17 33.76
C GLN A 819 17.68 -24.74 33.88
N LEU A 820 16.94 -24.70 32.78
CA LEU A 820 15.54 -25.08 32.69
C LEU A 820 15.33 -26.10 31.58
N ILE A 821 14.22 -26.82 31.64
CA ILE A 821 13.80 -27.81 30.66
C ILE A 821 12.37 -27.55 30.20
N PHE A 822 12.13 -27.75 28.91
CA PHE A 822 10.78 -27.93 28.36
C PHE A 822 10.38 -29.39 28.49
N HIS A 823 9.38 -29.72 29.30
CA HIS A 823 9.03 -31.11 29.59
C HIS A 823 8.49 -31.86 28.37
N ALA A 824 7.64 -31.23 27.54
CA ALA A 824 7.07 -31.86 26.36
C ALA A 824 8.07 -31.94 25.20
N ALA A 825 8.92 -30.92 25.05
CA ALA A 825 9.96 -30.91 24.01
C ALA A 825 11.22 -31.72 24.39
N GLY A 826 11.45 -31.97 25.69
CA GLY A 826 12.64 -32.65 26.20
C GLY A 826 13.95 -31.88 25.94
N LYS A 827 13.88 -30.54 25.90
CA LYS A 827 15.03 -29.69 25.55
C LYS A 827 15.42 -28.76 26.68
N ASP A 828 16.70 -28.80 27.03
CA ASP A 828 17.31 -27.95 28.04
C ASP A 828 17.66 -26.57 27.47
N PHE A 829 17.58 -25.54 28.31
CA PHE A 829 17.98 -24.18 27.98
C PHE A 829 18.39 -23.39 29.24
N ILE A 830 19.01 -22.23 29.02
CA ILE A 830 19.36 -21.29 30.10
C ILE A 830 18.42 -20.10 29.99
N ALA A 831 17.79 -19.71 31.10
CA ALA A 831 16.99 -18.49 31.17
C ALA A 831 17.89 -17.26 31.00
N LEU A 832 17.92 -16.66 29.81
CA LEU A 832 18.76 -15.49 29.52
C LEU A 832 18.23 -14.22 30.20
N GLU A 833 16.92 -14.16 30.38
CA GLU A 833 16.20 -13.04 30.98
C GLU A 833 14.85 -13.54 31.51
N THR A 834 14.41 -12.96 32.61
CA THR A 834 13.08 -13.11 33.18
C THR A 834 12.46 -11.72 33.26
N GLY A 835 11.15 -11.58 33.06
CA GLY A 835 10.52 -10.26 33.10
C GLY A 835 9.01 -10.28 33.15
N ILE A 836 8.42 -9.10 33.31
CA ILE A 836 6.99 -8.82 33.43
C ILE A 836 6.53 -7.88 32.29
N PHE A 837 5.23 -7.61 32.20
CA PHE A 837 4.65 -6.76 31.14
C PHE A 837 4.10 -5.46 31.73
N THR A 838 4.67 -4.29 31.42
CA THR A 838 4.22 -3.00 31.99
C THR A 838 4.22 -1.83 30.99
N PRO A 839 3.39 -1.83 29.92
CA PRO A 839 2.78 -2.94 29.17
C PRO A 839 3.73 -3.59 28.15
N GLU A 840 4.91 -3.00 27.96
CA GLU A 840 6.01 -3.61 27.21
C GLU A 840 6.76 -4.63 28.07
N GLU A 841 7.61 -5.44 27.44
CA GLU A 841 8.43 -6.41 28.15
C GLU A 841 9.50 -5.69 29.00
N THR A 842 9.35 -5.77 30.32
CA THR A 842 10.26 -5.13 31.29
C THR A 842 11.02 -6.22 32.06
N PRO A 843 12.36 -6.24 32.02
CA PRO A 843 13.15 -7.22 32.77
C PRO A 843 12.87 -7.14 34.28
N ALA A 844 12.80 -8.30 34.93
CA ALA A 844 12.62 -8.45 36.37
C ALA A 844 13.64 -9.45 36.93
N GLU A 845 14.05 -9.28 38.18
CA GLU A 845 15.07 -10.14 38.80
C GLU A 845 14.64 -11.62 38.86
N SER A 846 13.35 -11.87 39.08
CA SER A 846 12.78 -13.20 39.16
C SER A 846 11.27 -13.20 38.91
N LEU A 847 10.73 -14.37 38.56
CA LEU A 847 9.29 -14.63 38.52
C LEU A 847 8.95 -15.68 39.56
N SER A 848 8.07 -15.36 40.51
CA SER A 848 7.71 -16.22 41.63
C SER A 848 6.31 -16.83 41.46
N SER A 849 5.98 -17.83 42.28
CA SER A 849 4.62 -18.40 42.37
C SER A 849 3.55 -17.32 42.41
N GLY A 850 2.63 -17.36 41.44
CA GLY A 850 1.59 -16.35 41.28
C GLY A 850 1.80 -15.37 40.13
N ASP A 851 3.04 -15.20 39.66
CA ASP A 851 3.37 -14.26 38.60
C ASP A 851 2.92 -14.72 37.21
N ILE A 852 2.64 -13.73 36.36
CA ILE A 852 2.55 -13.82 34.91
C ILE A 852 3.70 -12.99 34.34
N GLY A 853 4.49 -13.58 33.44
CA GLY A 853 5.67 -12.93 32.90
C GLY A 853 6.21 -13.64 31.67
N TYR A 854 7.45 -13.33 31.32
CA TYR A 854 8.16 -13.96 30.22
C TYR A 854 9.55 -14.48 30.61
N ILE A 855 10.02 -15.49 29.88
CA ILE A 855 11.39 -16.00 29.94
C ILE A 855 12.01 -15.98 28.54
N VAL A 856 13.20 -15.40 28.39
CA VAL A 856 13.97 -15.45 27.14
C VAL A 856 14.84 -16.69 27.13
N THR A 857 14.62 -17.55 26.13
CA THR A 857 15.24 -18.89 26.08
C THR A 857 16.55 -18.93 25.29
N GLY A 858 16.77 -17.97 24.39
CA GLY A 858 17.88 -17.98 23.42
C GLY A 858 17.73 -18.98 22.27
N ILE A 859 16.70 -19.84 22.29
CA ILE A 859 16.45 -20.82 21.23
C ILE A 859 15.94 -20.09 19.99
N LYS A 860 16.61 -20.29 18.86
CA LYS A 860 16.24 -19.70 17.56
C LYS A 860 15.54 -20.68 16.63
N GLU A 861 15.54 -21.96 16.98
CA GLU A 861 14.96 -23.04 16.18
C GLU A 861 13.42 -23.03 16.29
N PRO A 862 12.71 -22.86 15.17
CA PRO A 862 11.26 -23.00 15.10
C PRO A 862 10.77 -24.37 15.58
N GLY A 863 9.61 -24.41 16.24
CA GLY A 863 8.91 -25.66 16.56
C GLY A 863 9.42 -26.44 17.77
N VAL A 864 10.46 -25.94 18.45
CA VAL A 864 10.95 -26.50 19.72
C VAL A 864 9.98 -26.18 20.87
N VAL A 865 9.50 -24.93 20.93
CA VAL A 865 8.59 -24.48 21.99
C VAL A 865 7.15 -24.67 21.54
N ALA A 866 6.34 -25.26 22.41
CA ALA A 866 4.90 -25.42 22.19
C ALA A 866 4.12 -24.72 23.30
N VAL A 867 2.98 -24.13 22.93
CA VAL A 867 2.02 -23.62 23.90
C VAL A 867 1.38 -24.78 24.64
N GLY A 868 1.30 -24.68 25.97
CA GLY A 868 0.86 -25.75 26.86
C GLY A 868 1.99 -26.63 27.37
N ASP A 869 3.24 -26.36 26.99
CA ASP A 869 4.39 -27.01 27.59
C ASP A 869 4.65 -26.46 29.01
N THR A 870 5.26 -27.30 29.85
CA THR A 870 5.68 -26.95 31.21
C THR A 870 7.17 -26.65 31.20
N ILE A 871 7.54 -25.51 31.79
CA ILE A 871 8.93 -25.17 32.10
C ILE A 871 9.21 -25.63 33.52
N GLY A 872 10.26 -26.44 33.68
CA GLY A 872 10.77 -26.90 34.96
C GLY A 872 12.29 -26.74 35.05
N VAL A 873 12.89 -27.24 36.14
CA VAL A 873 14.36 -27.31 36.29
C VAL A 873 14.89 -28.60 35.68
N VAL A 874 16.09 -28.53 35.11
CA VAL A 874 16.80 -29.73 34.63
C VAL A 874 17.00 -30.69 35.82
N HIS A 875 16.59 -31.95 35.66
CA HIS A 875 16.55 -32.97 36.73
C HIS A 875 15.61 -32.67 37.92
N GLY A 876 14.57 -31.84 37.74
CA GLY A 876 13.52 -31.62 38.74
C GLY A 876 12.68 -32.87 39.04
N SER A 877 12.11 -32.93 40.23
CA SER A 877 11.28 -34.05 40.72
C SER A 877 9.79 -33.87 40.46
N LEU A 878 9.34 -32.64 40.16
CA LEU A 878 7.93 -32.35 39.92
C LEU A 878 7.42 -32.82 38.54
N PRO A 879 6.20 -33.38 38.45
CA PRO A 879 5.58 -33.74 37.17
C PRO A 879 5.16 -32.50 36.38
N ALA A 880 5.13 -32.64 35.05
CA ALA A 880 4.63 -31.61 34.14
C ALA A 880 3.16 -31.27 34.41
N LEU A 881 2.80 -30.00 34.19
CA LEU A 881 1.43 -29.53 34.32
C LEU A 881 0.57 -30.08 33.16
N PRO A 882 -0.75 -30.24 33.35
CA PRO A 882 -1.66 -30.54 32.26
C PRO A 882 -1.57 -29.43 31.19
N GLY A 883 -1.12 -29.78 29.99
CA GLY A 883 -1.00 -28.84 28.88
C GLY A 883 -2.33 -28.51 28.22
N TYR A 884 -2.29 -27.69 27.17
CA TYR A 884 -3.47 -27.35 26.37
C TYR A 884 -3.73 -28.40 25.29
N GLU A 885 -5.00 -28.49 24.88
CA GLU A 885 -5.35 -29.19 23.65
C GLU A 885 -4.70 -28.51 22.43
N ARG A 886 -4.39 -29.30 21.39
CA ARG A 886 -3.86 -28.75 20.15
C ARG A 886 -4.99 -28.17 19.31
N PRO A 887 -4.87 -26.94 18.80
CA PRO A 887 -5.87 -26.35 17.92
C PRO A 887 -5.99 -27.19 16.65
N ARG A 888 -7.22 -27.59 16.30
CA ARG A 888 -7.50 -28.34 15.07
C ARG A 888 -8.08 -27.40 14.02
N PRO A 889 -7.51 -27.33 12.81
CA PRO A 889 -8.08 -26.56 11.72
C PRO A 889 -9.44 -27.12 11.31
N VAL A 890 -10.44 -26.24 11.26
CA VAL A 890 -11.81 -26.57 10.85
C VAL A 890 -12.13 -26.05 9.45
N VAL A 891 -11.37 -25.06 8.97
CA VAL A 891 -11.48 -24.48 7.63
C VAL A 891 -10.19 -24.70 6.86
N TRP A 892 -10.29 -25.11 5.60
CA TRP A 892 -9.15 -25.34 4.72
C TRP A 892 -9.30 -24.54 3.43
N ALA A 893 -8.25 -23.81 3.04
CA ALA A 893 -8.20 -23.11 1.76
C ALA A 893 -6.79 -23.18 1.17
N SER A 894 -6.72 -23.25 -0.15
CA SER A 894 -5.45 -23.26 -0.86
C SER A 894 -5.04 -21.84 -1.23
N ILE A 895 -3.81 -21.49 -0.87
CA ILE A 895 -3.18 -20.20 -1.11
C ILE A 895 -2.09 -20.40 -2.15
N TYR A 896 -2.27 -19.76 -3.30
CA TYR A 896 -1.31 -19.74 -4.39
C TYR A 896 -0.75 -18.34 -4.53
N PRO A 897 0.54 -18.17 -4.82
CA PRO A 897 1.03 -16.87 -5.22
C PRO A 897 0.50 -16.54 -6.62
N GLU A 898 0.14 -15.28 -6.88
CA GLU A 898 -0.24 -14.84 -8.23
C GLU A 898 0.92 -15.02 -9.23
N ASN A 899 2.17 -14.91 -8.76
CA ASN A 899 3.36 -15.28 -9.52
C ASN A 899 4.10 -16.44 -8.85
N GLN A 900 4.33 -17.52 -9.60
CA GLN A 900 5.08 -18.70 -9.14
C GLN A 900 6.52 -18.40 -8.68
N ASP A 901 7.14 -17.30 -9.14
CA ASP A 901 8.42 -16.82 -8.62
C ASP A 901 8.37 -16.52 -7.11
N ASP A 902 7.17 -16.28 -6.56
CA ASP A 902 6.95 -15.94 -5.16
C ASP A 902 6.69 -17.15 -4.27
N LEU A 903 6.63 -18.36 -4.83
CA LEU A 903 6.44 -19.58 -4.06
C LEU A 903 7.48 -19.75 -2.92
N PRO A 904 8.80 -19.49 -3.12
CA PRO A 904 9.77 -19.58 -2.04
C PRO A 904 9.52 -18.53 -0.95
N LEU A 905 9.07 -17.33 -1.33
CA LEU A 905 8.72 -16.28 -0.38
C LEU A 905 7.45 -16.66 0.39
N LEU A 906 6.40 -17.15 -0.28
CA LEU A 906 5.18 -17.64 0.34
C LEU A 906 5.46 -18.74 1.36
N ARG A 907 6.30 -19.73 1.02
CA ARG A 907 6.74 -20.78 1.96
C ARG A 907 7.37 -20.16 3.21
N LYS A 908 8.38 -19.31 3.01
CA LYS A 908 9.13 -18.69 4.10
C LYS A 908 8.24 -17.79 4.97
N SER A 909 7.27 -17.11 4.36
CA SER A 909 6.29 -16.28 5.05
C SER A 909 5.33 -17.11 5.88
N LEU A 910 4.82 -18.23 5.36
CA LEU A 910 3.98 -19.17 6.10
C LEU A 910 4.73 -19.83 7.27
N GLU A 911 5.99 -20.24 7.06
CA GLU A 911 6.87 -20.75 8.11
C GLU A 911 7.08 -19.70 9.22
N ARG A 912 7.30 -18.43 8.84
CA ARG A 912 7.45 -17.34 9.79
C ARG A 912 6.15 -16.98 10.50
N LEU A 913 4.99 -17.05 9.84
CA LEU A 913 3.71 -16.80 10.48
C LEU A 913 3.36 -17.89 11.49
N ARG A 914 3.67 -19.16 11.17
CA ARG A 914 3.50 -20.31 12.07
C ARG A 914 4.33 -20.18 13.37
N LEU A 915 5.42 -19.40 13.35
CA LEU A 915 6.16 -19.04 14.57
C LEU A 915 5.40 -18.08 15.48
N SER A 916 4.49 -17.27 14.96
CA SER A 916 3.68 -16.35 15.76
C SER A 916 2.27 -16.87 16.06
N ASP A 917 1.80 -17.81 15.24
CA ASP A 917 0.48 -18.40 15.29
C ASP A 917 0.59 -19.93 15.17
N SER A 918 0.49 -20.60 16.31
CA SER A 918 0.59 -22.06 16.40
C SER A 918 -0.61 -22.80 15.80
N SER A 919 -1.71 -22.09 15.52
CA SER A 919 -2.94 -22.68 14.98
C SER A 919 -2.94 -22.81 13.45
N LEU A 920 -2.07 -22.05 12.76
CA LEU A 920 -1.87 -22.14 11.32
C LEU A 920 -1.17 -23.46 10.94
N SER A 921 -1.82 -24.24 10.08
CA SER A 921 -1.24 -25.43 9.45
C SER A 921 -1.16 -25.24 7.94
N PHE A 922 -0.15 -25.82 7.29
CA PHE A 922 -0.07 -25.79 5.84
C PHE A 922 0.69 -26.99 5.27
N GLU A 923 0.28 -27.42 4.09
CA GLU A 923 0.91 -28.46 3.27
C GLU A 923 1.05 -27.95 1.83
N GLU A 924 2.10 -28.40 1.13
CA GLU A 924 2.30 -27.98 -0.27
C GLU A 924 1.30 -28.67 -1.19
N GLU A 925 0.72 -27.91 -2.13
CA GLU A 925 -0.22 -28.41 -3.13
C GLU A 925 0.18 -27.93 -4.53
N SER A 926 -0.17 -28.70 -5.57
CA SER A 926 0.03 -28.32 -6.97
C SER A 926 -1.29 -28.36 -7.75
N SER A 927 -1.55 -27.30 -8.50
CA SER A 927 -2.66 -27.16 -9.43
C SER A 927 -2.13 -27.07 -10.86
N GLY A 928 -2.78 -27.75 -11.80
CA GLY A 928 -2.40 -27.72 -13.22
C GLY A 928 -2.52 -26.34 -13.88
N VAL A 929 -3.29 -25.42 -13.27
CA VAL A 929 -3.53 -24.05 -13.77
C VAL A 929 -2.85 -23.00 -12.89
N LEU A 930 -3.00 -23.09 -11.57
CA LEU A 930 -2.44 -22.09 -10.63
C LEU A 930 -0.97 -22.34 -10.28
N GLY A 931 -0.38 -23.45 -10.73
CA GLY A 931 0.97 -23.86 -10.36
C GLY A 931 1.04 -24.41 -8.94
N ARG A 932 2.18 -24.25 -8.27
CA ARG A 932 2.40 -24.70 -6.89
C ARG A 932 1.88 -23.65 -5.90
N GLY A 933 1.40 -24.12 -4.76
CA GLY A 933 0.90 -23.29 -3.67
C GLY A 933 0.92 -24.06 -2.36
N PHE A 934 0.19 -23.56 -1.38
CA PHE A 934 0.05 -24.19 -0.08
C PHE A 934 -1.41 -24.27 0.31
N ARG A 935 -1.85 -25.47 0.63
CA ARG A 935 -3.10 -25.68 1.32
C ARG A 935 -2.91 -25.36 2.78
N CYS A 936 -3.71 -24.42 3.29
CA CYS A 936 -3.61 -23.89 4.63
C CYS A 936 -4.87 -24.23 5.42
N GLY A 937 -4.71 -24.63 6.68
CA GLY A 937 -5.78 -24.89 7.63
C GLY A 937 -5.88 -23.78 8.68
N PHE A 938 -7.11 -23.35 8.95
CA PHE A 938 -7.50 -22.22 9.81
C PHE A 938 -8.55 -22.63 10.85
N LEU A 939 -8.67 -21.81 11.89
CA LEU A 939 -9.68 -21.95 12.96
C LEU A 939 -11.08 -21.47 12.54
N GLY A 940 -11.16 -20.72 11.45
CA GLY A 940 -12.41 -20.17 10.91
C GLY A 940 -12.13 -19.19 9.77
N LEU A 941 -13.18 -18.51 9.30
CA LEU A 941 -13.10 -17.57 8.18
C LEU A 941 -12.34 -16.30 8.52
N LEU A 942 -12.53 -15.75 9.73
CA LEU A 942 -11.82 -14.54 10.16
C LEU A 942 -10.32 -14.83 10.31
N HIS A 943 -9.96 -16.00 10.82
CA HIS A 943 -8.56 -16.42 10.90
C HIS A 943 -7.94 -16.54 9.50
N LEU A 944 -8.64 -17.12 8.52
CA LEU A 944 -8.21 -17.15 7.12
C LEU A 944 -7.97 -15.74 6.56
N GLU A 945 -8.91 -14.81 6.77
CA GLU A 945 -8.78 -13.42 6.32
C GLU A 945 -7.57 -12.72 6.93
N ILE A 946 -7.37 -12.85 8.24
CA ILE A 946 -6.26 -12.23 8.95
C ILE A 946 -4.93 -12.76 8.42
N VAL A 947 -4.76 -14.09 8.31
CA VAL A 947 -3.52 -14.67 7.78
C VAL A 947 -3.27 -14.22 6.34
N THR A 948 -4.31 -14.20 5.51
CA THR A 948 -4.20 -13.75 4.11
C THR A 948 -3.81 -12.28 4.03
N GLU A 949 -4.39 -11.43 4.85
CA GLU A 949 -4.12 -9.99 4.85
C GLU A 949 -2.73 -9.68 5.44
N ARG A 950 -2.28 -10.43 6.44
CA ARG A 950 -0.89 -10.37 6.93
C ARG A 950 0.09 -10.79 5.84
N LEU A 951 -0.17 -11.87 5.10
CA LEU A 951 0.65 -12.26 3.97
C LEU A 951 0.72 -11.16 2.89
N ARG A 952 -0.39 -10.48 2.61
CA ARG A 952 -0.43 -9.35 1.66
C ARG A 952 0.33 -8.12 2.15
N ARG A 953 0.13 -7.72 3.40
CA ARG A 953 0.69 -6.47 3.95
C ARG A 953 2.11 -6.63 4.47
N GLU A 954 2.34 -7.58 5.36
CA GLU A 954 3.64 -7.76 6.03
C GLU A 954 4.69 -8.32 5.07
N PHE A 955 4.27 -9.18 4.13
CA PHE A 955 5.18 -9.85 3.20
C PHE A 955 5.04 -9.39 1.75
N SER A 956 4.13 -8.44 1.47
CA SER A 956 3.92 -7.88 0.12
C SER A 956 3.62 -8.96 -0.94
N LEU A 957 2.91 -10.02 -0.55
CA LEU A 957 2.54 -11.13 -1.44
C LEU A 957 1.19 -10.88 -2.11
N SER A 958 1.15 -10.97 -3.43
CA SER A 958 -0.11 -11.05 -4.17
C SER A 958 -0.56 -12.51 -4.20
N LEU A 959 -1.72 -12.78 -3.61
CA LEU A 959 -2.19 -14.15 -3.34
C LEU A 959 -3.55 -14.41 -3.96
N ILE A 960 -3.69 -15.64 -4.47
CA ILE A 960 -4.93 -16.26 -4.91
C ILE A 960 -5.35 -17.22 -3.79
N VAL A 961 -6.51 -16.98 -3.20
CA VAL A 961 -7.08 -17.87 -2.17
C VAL A 961 -8.30 -18.57 -2.77
N THR A 962 -8.33 -19.90 -2.68
CA THR A 962 -9.48 -20.69 -3.14
C THR A 962 -10.64 -20.56 -2.17
N ILE A 963 -11.83 -20.98 -2.61
CA ILE A 963 -12.99 -21.09 -1.74
C ILE A 963 -12.67 -22.03 -0.56
N PRO A 964 -13.00 -21.63 0.68
CA PRO A 964 -12.77 -22.45 1.86
C PRO A 964 -13.62 -23.73 1.83
N THR A 965 -13.06 -24.81 2.37
CA THR A 965 -13.66 -26.15 2.43
C THR A 965 -13.50 -26.74 3.83
N ILE A 966 -14.25 -27.81 4.11
CA ILE A 966 -14.15 -28.59 5.36
C ILE A 966 -13.54 -29.97 5.10
N SER A 967 -13.21 -30.70 6.16
CA SER A 967 -12.79 -32.11 6.09
C SER A 967 -13.97 -33.07 6.06
N TYR A 968 -13.88 -34.13 5.27
CA TYR A 968 -14.82 -35.26 5.27
C TYR A 968 -14.11 -36.54 5.66
N VAL A 969 -14.80 -37.44 6.37
CA VAL A 969 -14.34 -38.81 6.59
C VAL A 969 -15.09 -39.70 5.62
N VAL A 970 -14.37 -40.26 4.65
CA VAL A 970 -14.95 -41.14 3.62
C VAL A 970 -14.58 -42.57 3.92
N THR A 971 -15.59 -43.43 4.07
CA THR A 971 -15.43 -44.88 4.16
C THR A 971 -15.66 -45.47 2.78
N ARG A 972 -14.66 -46.14 2.24
CA ARG A 972 -14.73 -46.80 0.93
C ARG A 972 -15.44 -48.16 1.04
N THR A 973 -15.86 -48.72 -0.09
CA THR A 973 -16.48 -50.06 -0.17
C THR A 973 -15.59 -51.20 0.35
N ASN A 974 -14.27 -51.00 0.33
CA ASN A 974 -13.28 -51.92 0.92
C ASN A 974 -13.14 -51.80 2.46
N GLY A 975 -13.89 -50.89 3.11
CA GLY A 975 -13.82 -50.62 4.55
C GLY A 975 -12.73 -49.62 4.98
N GLU A 976 -11.89 -49.14 4.06
CA GLU A 976 -10.85 -48.15 4.34
C GLU A 976 -11.46 -46.77 4.64
N ARG A 977 -11.00 -46.14 5.73
CA ARG A 977 -11.43 -44.79 6.14
C ARG A 977 -10.33 -43.78 5.84
N GLU A 978 -10.64 -42.78 5.04
CA GLU A 978 -9.73 -41.71 4.65
C GLU A 978 -10.32 -40.35 5.00
N ILE A 979 -9.48 -39.43 5.50
CA ILE A 979 -9.89 -38.03 5.72
C ILE A 979 -9.57 -37.25 4.45
N ILE A 980 -10.60 -36.74 3.79
CA ILE A 980 -10.51 -36.05 2.52
C ILE A 980 -10.91 -34.60 2.72
N TYR A 981 -10.00 -33.70 2.39
CA TYR A 981 -10.24 -32.27 2.48
C TYR A 981 -10.15 -31.55 1.13
N THR A 982 -9.80 -32.26 0.04
CA THR A 982 -9.80 -31.69 -1.33
C THR A 982 -10.89 -32.39 -2.15
N PRO A 983 -11.84 -31.65 -2.76
CA PRO A 983 -12.89 -32.24 -3.58
C PRO A 983 -12.37 -33.14 -4.70
N ALA A 984 -11.22 -32.80 -5.31
CA ALA A 984 -10.62 -33.61 -6.37
C ALA A 984 -10.13 -35.02 -5.92
N LYS A 985 -9.91 -35.23 -4.62
CA LYS A 985 -9.52 -36.53 -4.05
C LYS A 985 -10.71 -37.38 -3.61
N PHE A 986 -11.94 -36.87 -3.70
CA PHE A 986 -13.13 -37.67 -3.38
C PHE A 986 -13.19 -38.91 -4.29
N PRO A 987 -13.47 -40.12 -3.75
CA PRO A 987 -13.62 -41.32 -4.55
C PRO A 987 -14.77 -41.18 -5.57
N GLU A 988 -14.75 -42.02 -6.60
CA GLU A 988 -15.90 -42.12 -7.50
C GLU A 988 -17.11 -42.67 -6.74
N HIS A 989 -18.33 -42.29 -7.17
CA HIS A 989 -19.56 -42.57 -6.42
C HIS A 989 -19.76 -44.06 -6.09
N GLY A 990 -19.32 -44.98 -6.97
CA GLY A 990 -19.44 -46.42 -6.77
C GLY A 990 -18.51 -47.00 -5.69
N ASP A 991 -17.46 -46.26 -5.30
CA ASP A 991 -16.45 -46.72 -4.33
C ASP A 991 -16.75 -46.22 -2.90
N ILE A 992 -17.83 -45.45 -2.71
CA ILE A 992 -18.18 -44.80 -1.44
C ILE A 992 -19.23 -45.64 -0.70
N LEU A 993 -18.90 -46.07 0.52
CA LEU A 993 -19.86 -46.71 1.43
C LEU A 993 -20.58 -45.68 2.32
N LYS A 994 -19.81 -44.75 2.90
CA LYS A 994 -20.34 -43.74 3.84
C LYS A 994 -19.48 -42.48 3.79
N ILE A 995 -20.12 -41.31 3.86
CA ILE A 995 -19.45 -40.01 4.02
C ILE A 995 -19.90 -39.43 5.36
N GLU A 996 -18.95 -38.94 6.14
CA GLU A 996 -19.22 -38.23 7.39
C GLU A 996 -18.64 -36.82 7.31
N GLU A 997 -19.39 -35.83 7.82
CA GLU A 997 -18.96 -34.43 7.88
C GLU A 997 -19.10 -33.89 9.31
N PRO A 998 -18.25 -32.94 9.74
CA PRO A 998 -18.41 -32.23 11.02
C PRO A 998 -19.69 -31.40 11.04
N TRP A 999 -20.34 -31.40 12.19
CA TRP A 999 -21.51 -30.58 12.47
C TRP A 999 -21.15 -29.47 13.46
N ALA A 1000 -21.97 -28.44 13.54
CA ALA A 1000 -21.82 -27.37 14.51
C ALA A 1000 -23.14 -27.16 15.23
N ARG A 1001 -23.07 -27.01 16.56
CA ARG A 1001 -24.15 -26.45 17.36
C ARG A 1001 -24.00 -24.94 17.37
N VAL A 1002 -25.02 -24.23 16.95
CA VAL A 1002 -24.99 -22.78 16.72
C VAL A 1002 -26.07 -22.13 17.57
N ILE A 1003 -25.67 -21.14 18.38
CA ILE A 1003 -26.57 -20.31 19.17
C ILE A 1003 -26.71 -18.97 18.46
N ILE A 1004 -27.93 -18.57 18.15
CA ILE A 1004 -28.25 -17.32 17.46
C ILE A 1004 -29.15 -16.49 18.37
N ILE A 1005 -28.76 -15.25 18.66
CA ILE A 1005 -29.62 -14.29 19.36
C ILE A 1005 -30.01 -13.20 18.36
N THR A 1006 -31.31 -12.93 18.22
CA THR A 1006 -31.83 -12.02 17.18
C THR A 1006 -33.12 -11.32 17.62
N PRO A 1007 -33.44 -10.13 17.09
CA PRO A 1007 -34.76 -9.52 17.31
C PRO A 1007 -35.89 -10.32 16.62
N PRO A 1008 -37.14 -10.28 17.14
CA PRO A 1008 -38.28 -11.04 16.59
C PRO A 1008 -38.62 -10.72 15.13
N ARG A 1009 -38.41 -9.46 14.73
CA ARG A 1009 -38.80 -8.94 13.41
C ARG A 1009 -38.19 -9.71 12.22
N VAL A 1010 -37.08 -10.42 12.43
CA VAL A 1010 -36.36 -11.16 11.37
C VAL A 1010 -36.56 -12.67 11.43
N MET A 1011 -37.46 -13.15 12.29
CA MET A 1011 -37.66 -14.58 12.50
C MET A 1011 -38.05 -15.33 11.22
N SER A 1012 -38.95 -14.78 10.41
CA SER A 1012 -39.41 -15.42 9.17
C SER A 1012 -38.29 -15.63 8.15
N THR A 1013 -37.48 -14.60 7.92
CA THR A 1013 -36.32 -14.64 7.01
C THR A 1013 -35.17 -15.48 7.58
N LEU A 1014 -35.01 -15.52 8.91
CA LEU A 1014 -34.04 -16.38 9.57
C LEU A 1014 -34.40 -17.86 9.45
N ILE A 1015 -35.65 -18.25 9.72
CA ILE A 1015 -36.11 -19.64 9.56
C ILE A 1015 -35.90 -20.11 8.12
N GLN A 1016 -36.18 -19.25 7.13
CA GLN A 1016 -35.89 -19.57 5.73
C GLN A 1016 -34.39 -19.79 5.51
N ALA A 1017 -33.52 -18.94 6.05
CA ALA A 1017 -32.07 -19.10 5.94
C ALA A 1017 -31.58 -20.38 6.62
N LEU A 1018 -32.09 -20.71 7.81
CA LEU A 1018 -31.78 -21.95 8.54
C LEU A 1018 -32.15 -23.18 7.71
N TYR A 1019 -33.36 -23.20 7.14
CA TYR A 1019 -33.81 -24.29 6.27
C TYR A 1019 -32.91 -24.45 5.02
N GLU A 1020 -32.56 -23.35 4.37
CA GLU A 1020 -31.67 -23.37 3.18
C GLU A 1020 -30.25 -23.85 3.50
N HIS A 1021 -29.81 -23.68 4.76
CA HIS A 1021 -28.49 -24.11 5.25
C HIS A 1021 -28.52 -25.42 6.06
N GLU A 1022 -29.57 -26.24 5.92
CA GLU A 1022 -29.67 -27.58 6.54
C GLU A 1022 -29.63 -27.57 8.07
N ALA A 1023 -29.96 -26.42 8.68
CA ALA A 1023 -29.99 -26.29 10.11
C ALA A 1023 -31.26 -26.92 10.70
N GLN A 1024 -31.10 -27.62 11.81
CA GLN A 1024 -32.15 -28.22 12.62
C GLN A 1024 -32.30 -27.41 13.90
N THR A 1025 -33.47 -26.82 14.13
CA THR A 1025 -33.74 -26.08 15.36
C THR A 1025 -33.93 -27.05 16.52
N LEU A 1026 -33.16 -26.86 17.59
CA LEU A 1026 -33.27 -27.62 18.83
C LEU A 1026 -34.20 -26.95 19.84
N SER A 1027 -33.96 -25.67 20.10
CA SER A 1027 -34.68 -24.90 21.11
C SER A 1027 -34.83 -23.44 20.68
N THR A 1028 -35.85 -22.79 21.21
CA THR A 1028 -36.10 -21.36 21.02
C THR A 1028 -36.55 -20.77 22.34
N GLU A 1029 -35.85 -19.75 22.82
CA GLU A 1029 -36.16 -19.05 24.07
C GLU A 1029 -36.31 -17.55 23.80
N THR A 1030 -37.19 -16.88 24.55
CA THR A 1030 -37.41 -15.43 24.40
C THR A 1030 -36.91 -14.72 25.64
N PHE A 1031 -35.98 -13.78 25.45
CA PHE A 1031 -35.50 -12.88 26.50
C PHE A 1031 -36.59 -11.91 26.96
N HIS A 1032 -36.45 -11.36 28.17
CA HIS A 1032 -37.40 -10.39 28.72
C HIS A 1032 -37.55 -9.11 27.87
N ASP A 1033 -36.50 -8.72 27.14
CA ASP A 1033 -36.53 -7.58 26.22
C ASP A 1033 -37.10 -7.92 24.83
N GLY A 1034 -37.63 -9.13 24.67
CA GLY A 1034 -38.25 -9.62 23.44
C GLY A 1034 -37.27 -10.17 22.42
N ARG A 1035 -35.94 -10.15 22.63
CA ARG A 1035 -35.01 -10.88 21.74
C ARG A 1035 -35.24 -12.39 21.83
N ILE A 1036 -34.88 -13.10 20.77
CA ILE A 1036 -35.09 -14.55 20.67
C ILE A 1036 -33.74 -15.23 20.51
N GLU A 1037 -33.46 -16.18 21.40
CA GLU A 1037 -32.40 -17.16 21.28
C GLU A 1037 -32.91 -18.37 20.50
N ILE A 1038 -32.11 -18.83 19.54
CA ILE A 1038 -32.39 -20.04 18.77
C ILE A 1038 -31.13 -20.90 18.79
N GLU A 1039 -31.25 -22.10 19.34
CA GLU A 1039 -30.22 -23.12 19.26
C GLU A 1039 -30.50 -24.00 18.05
N VAL A 1040 -29.52 -24.15 17.16
CA VAL A 1040 -29.62 -24.97 15.96
C VAL A 1040 -28.42 -25.88 15.82
N GLU A 1041 -28.59 -27.04 15.20
CA GLU A 1041 -27.48 -27.87 14.72
C GLU A 1041 -27.45 -27.84 13.20
N MET A 1042 -26.28 -27.59 12.61
CA MET A 1042 -26.13 -27.54 11.16
C MET A 1042 -24.79 -28.14 10.71
N PRO A 1043 -24.70 -28.63 9.46
CA PRO A 1043 -23.42 -29.02 8.88
C PRO A 1043 -22.41 -27.86 8.87
N LEU A 1044 -21.15 -28.12 9.23
CA LEU A 1044 -20.09 -27.10 9.19
C LEU A 1044 -19.91 -26.56 7.76
N ARG A 1045 -20.11 -27.40 6.75
CA ARG A 1045 -20.10 -27.02 5.33
C ARG A 1045 -21.06 -25.86 5.04
N GLU A 1046 -22.26 -25.91 5.59
CA GLU A 1046 -23.29 -24.92 5.37
C GLU A 1046 -23.08 -23.67 6.22
N LEU A 1047 -22.50 -23.80 7.41
CA LEU A 1047 -22.07 -22.65 8.22
C LEU A 1047 -21.00 -21.84 7.46
N MET A 1048 -20.02 -22.52 6.85
CA MET A 1048 -18.93 -21.91 6.08
C MET A 1048 -19.35 -21.40 4.70
N ARG A 1049 -20.56 -21.73 4.23
CA ARG A 1049 -21.14 -21.23 2.96
C ARG A 1049 -21.76 -19.83 3.12
N GLY A 1050 -21.05 -18.92 3.79
CA GLY A 1050 -21.46 -17.52 3.97
C GLY A 1050 -22.69 -17.33 4.87
N PHE A 1051 -22.98 -18.27 5.78
CA PHE A 1051 -24.15 -18.15 6.67
C PHE A 1051 -24.05 -16.94 7.60
N PHE A 1052 -22.86 -16.66 8.12
CA PHE A 1052 -22.61 -15.51 9.01
C PHE A 1052 -22.92 -14.17 8.34
N ASP A 1053 -22.45 -13.94 7.11
CA ASP A 1053 -22.71 -12.71 6.36
C ASP A 1053 -24.19 -12.58 6.01
N ARG A 1054 -24.84 -13.69 5.65
CA ARG A 1054 -26.28 -13.72 5.41
C ARG A 1054 -27.08 -13.37 6.67
N LEU A 1055 -26.69 -13.90 7.83
CA LEU A 1055 -27.33 -13.61 9.11
C LEU A 1055 -27.17 -12.12 9.48
N LYS A 1056 -25.98 -11.55 9.30
CA LYS A 1056 -25.74 -10.11 9.48
C LYS A 1056 -26.61 -9.27 8.55
N ASN A 1057 -26.69 -9.62 7.27
CA ASN A 1057 -27.51 -8.88 6.30
C ASN A 1057 -29.00 -8.93 6.63
N ILE A 1058 -29.54 -10.11 6.93
CA ILE A 1058 -30.97 -10.28 7.27
C ILE A 1058 -31.32 -9.54 8.56
N SER A 1059 -30.43 -9.57 9.55
CA SER A 1059 -30.64 -8.92 10.84
C SER A 1059 -30.32 -7.43 10.85
N SER A 1060 -29.76 -6.87 9.77
CA SER A 1060 -29.13 -5.54 9.78
C SER A 1060 -28.02 -5.39 10.83
N GLY A 1061 -27.29 -6.47 11.10
CA GLY A 1061 -26.21 -6.55 12.08
C GLY A 1061 -26.65 -6.77 13.53
N TYR A 1062 -27.97 -6.88 13.80
CA TYR A 1062 -28.50 -7.06 15.16
C TYR A 1062 -28.49 -8.51 15.67
N ALA A 1063 -28.23 -9.49 14.79
CA ALA A 1063 -28.11 -10.88 15.22
C ALA A 1063 -26.66 -11.20 15.60
N SER A 1064 -26.48 -11.89 16.72
CA SER A 1064 -25.20 -12.46 17.14
C SER A 1064 -25.24 -13.98 17.00
N LEU A 1065 -24.07 -14.56 16.75
CA LEU A 1065 -23.90 -15.99 16.52
C LEU A 1065 -22.68 -16.49 17.29
N SER A 1066 -22.84 -17.66 17.93
CA SER A 1066 -21.75 -18.47 18.48
C SER A 1066 -21.94 -19.93 18.05
N TYR A 1067 -20.87 -20.71 17.97
CA TYR A 1067 -20.92 -22.11 17.57
C TYR A 1067 -19.87 -23.00 18.25
N GLU A 1068 -20.22 -24.25 18.45
CA GLU A 1068 -19.33 -25.31 18.92
C GLU A 1068 -19.30 -26.44 17.90
N ILE A 1069 -18.12 -27.03 17.67
CA ILE A 1069 -17.97 -28.15 16.73
C ILE A 1069 -18.42 -29.45 17.38
N LEU A 1070 -19.34 -30.14 16.73
CA LEU A 1070 -19.85 -31.45 17.13
C LEU A 1070 -19.11 -32.59 16.41
N PRO A 1071 -19.18 -33.83 16.95
CA PRO A 1071 -18.64 -35.00 16.28
C PRO A 1071 -19.21 -35.19 14.86
N PRO A 1072 -18.44 -35.79 13.94
CA PRO A 1072 -18.90 -36.03 12.57
C PRO A 1072 -20.16 -36.89 12.51
N ARG A 1073 -21.07 -36.56 11.60
CA ARG A 1073 -22.30 -37.32 11.31
C ARG A 1073 -22.37 -37.68 9.83
N THR A 1074 -23.20 -38.66 9.48
CA THR A 1074 -23.44 -39.06 8.08
C THR A 1074 -23.91 -37.86 7.26
N ALA A 1075 -23.27 -37.61 6.12
CA ALA A 1075 -23.52 -36.48 5.24
C ALA A 1075 -24.17 -36.92 3.92
N ASP A 1076 -25.20 -36.23 3.47
CA ASP A 1076 -25.82 -36.43 2.15
C ASP A 1076 -25.27 -35.44 1.11
N VAL A 1077 -24.04 -35.72 0.66
CA VAL A 1077 -23.26 -34.85 -0.21
C VAL A 1077 -22.77 -35.58 -1.45
N VAL A 1078 -22.58 -34.81 -2.53
CA VAL A 1078 -22.09 -35.32 -3.82
C VAL A 1078 -20.93 -34.47 -4.33
N ARG A 1079 -19.98 -35.12 -5.01
CA ARG A 1079 -18.91 -34.44 -5.75
C ARG A 1079 -19.48 -33.88 -7.05
N LEU A 1080 -19.37 -32.57 -7.24
CA LEU A 1080 -19.73 -31.84 -8.44
C LEU A 1080 -18.46 -31.48 -9.22
N ASP A 1081 -18.28 -32.10 -10.39
CA ASP A 1081 -17.18 -31.83 -11.32
C ASP A 1081 -17.63 -30.86 -12.41
N ILE A 1082 -16.76 -29.89 -12.78
CA ILE A 1082 -16.98 -29.05 -13.98
C ILE A 1082 -16.10 -29.55 -15.11
N LEU A 1083 -16.70 -29.79 -16.28
CA LEU A 1083 -16.05 -30.22 -17.50
C LEU A 1083 -16.09 -29.10 -18.53
N VAL A 1084 -14.95 -28.84 -19.17
CA VAL A 1084 -14.83 -27.89 -20.28
C VAL A 1084 -14.29 -28.65 -21.48
N ALA A 1085 -15.05 -28.66 -22.57
CA ALA A 1085 -14.77 -29.49 -23.73
C ALA A 1085 -14.57 -30.99 -23.37
N GLU A 1086 -15.43 -31.49 -22.49
CA GLU A 1086 -15.44 -32.90 -22.05
C GLU A 1086 -14.24 -33.31 -21.18
N GLU A 1087 -13.34 -32.38 -20.84
CA GLU A 1087 -12.24 -32.59 -19.88
C GLU A 1087 -12.60 -32.03 -18.50
N PRO A 1088 -12.43 -32.79 -17.40
CA PRO A 1088 -12.68 -32.29 -16.05
C PRO A 1088 -11.64 -31.24 -15.66
N VAL A 1089 -12.09 -30.22 -14.93
CA VAL A 1089 -11.25 -29.13 -14.37
C VAL A 1089 -11.25 -29.28 -12.84
N PRO A 1090 -10.28 -30.01 -12.25
CA PRO A 1090 -10.31 -30.37 -10.83
C PRO A 1090 -10.41 -29.19 -9.87
N ALA A 1091 -9.86 -28.04 -10.25
CA ALA A 1091 -9.88 -26.85 -9.41
C ALA A 1091 -11.27 -26.20 -9.24
N PHE A 1092 -12.23 -26.55 -10.10
CA PHE A 1092 -13.64 -26.14 -9.96
C PHE A 1092 -14.47 -27.21 -9.26
N ALA A 1093 -13.91 -28.37 -8.91
CA ALA A 1093 -14.64 -29.42 -8.23
C ALA A 1093 -15.07 -28.99 -6.82
N ARG A 1094 -16.28 -29.34 -6.42
CA ARG A 1094 -16.85 -29.01 -5.10
C ARG A 1094 -17.60 -30.19 -4.51
N VAL A 1095 -17.73 -30.20 -3.18
CA VAL A 1095 -18.64 -31.08 -2.47
C VAL A 1095 -19.87 -30.26 -2.11
N VAL A 1096 -21.04 -30.66 -2.61
CA VAL A 1096 -22.30 -29.94 -2.43
C VAL A 1096 -23.37 -30.88 -1.88
N ALA A 1097 -24.38 -30.31 -1.22
CA ALA A 1097 -25.56 -31.06 -0.79
C ALA A 1097 -26.23 -31.76 -1.98
N ALA A 1098 -26.63 -33.02 -1.80
CA ALA A 1098 -27.34 -33.77 -2.85
C ALA A 1098 -28.60 -33.02 -3.30
N ARG A 1099 -29.35 -32.42 -2.36
CA ARG A 1099 -30.57 -31.64 -2.64
C ARG A 1099 -30.35 -30.35 -3.46
N ARG A 1100 -29.11 -29.83 -3.52
CA ARG A 1100 -28.78 -28.57 -4.22
C ARG A 1100 -27.88 -28.75 -5.44
N VAL A 1101 -27.55 -29.99 -5.78
CA VAL A 1101 -26.62 -30.28 -6.88
C VAL A 1101 -27.05 -29.65 -8.20
N GLN A 1102 -28.35 -29.64 -8.50
CA GLN A 1102 -28.90 -29.04 -9.73
C GLN A 1102 -28.68 -27.53 -9.77
N GLU A 1103 -29.06 -26.83 -8.69
CA GLU A 1103 -28.96 -25.38 -8.58
C GLU A 1103 -27.49 -24.91 -8.68
N GLU A 1104 -26.60 -25.57 -7.95
CA GLU A 1104 -25.17 -25.25 -7.96
C GLU A 1104 -24.52 -25.57 -9.32
N ALA A 1105 -24.89 -26.70 -9.94
CA ALA A 1105 -24.45 -27.05 -11.29
C ALA A 1105 -24.84 -25.99 -12.31
N GLU A 1106 -26.10 -25.52 -12.28
CA GLU A 1106 -26.59 -24.47 -13.18
C GLU A 1106 -25.85 -23.15 -12.96
N LYS A 1107 -25.75 -22.67 -11.71
CA LYS A 1107 -25.05 -21.43 -11.39
C LYS A 1107 -23.60 -21.46 -11.87
N MET A 1108 -22.88 -22.55 -11.63
CA MET A 1108 -21.47 -22.67 -12.05
C MET A 1108 -21.32 -22.72 -13.57
N VAL A 1109 -22.17 -23.50 -14.26
CA VAL A 1109 -22.14 -23.59 -15.73
C VAL A 1109 -22.51 -22.26 -16.36
N GLU A 1110 -23.49 -21.53 -15.82
CA GLU A 1110 -23.88 -20.21 -16.32
C GLU A 1110 -22.83 -19.14 -16.05
N LYS A 1111 -22.25 -19.10 -14.84
CA LYS A 1111 -21.13 -18.20 -14.51
C LYS A 1111 -19.97 -18.42 -15.47
N LEU A 1112 -19.56 -19.67 -15.68
CA LEU A 1112 -18.46 -20.00 -16.60
C LEU A 1112 -18.81 -19.71 -18.07
N HIS A 1113 -20.05 -19.99 -18.49
CA HIS A 1113 -20.51 -19.67 -19.84
C HIS A 1113 -20.53 -18.17 -20.14
N ALA A 1114 -20.83 -17.33 -19.15
CA ALA A 1114 -20.84 -15.87 -19.31
C ALA A 1114 -19.43 -15.29 -19.50
N ILE A 1115 -18.42 -15.89 -18.88
CA ILE A 1115 -17.04 -15.34 -18.85
C ILE A 1115 -16.07 -16.05 -19.79
N LEU A 1116 -16.30 -17.32 -20.14
CA LEU A 1116 -15.38 -18.10 -20.98
C LEU A 1116 -15.46 -17.64 -22.44
N PRO A 1117 -14.34 -17.21 -23.06
CA PRO A 1117 -14.35 -16.72 -24.44
C PRO A 1117 -14.68 -17.82 -25.44
N LYS A 1118 -15.39 -17.45 -26.50
CA LYS A 1118 -15.77 -18.36 -27.60
C LYS A 1118 -14.52 -18.89 -28.32
N GLN A 1119 -14.52 -20.17 -28.63
CA GLN A 1119 -13.44 -20.83 -29.37
C GLN A 1119 -13.76 -20.95 -30.87
N LEU A 1120 -12.81 -21.39 -31.70
CA LEU A 1120 -13.04 -21.64 -33.13
C LEU A 1120 -13.95 -22.86 -33.41
N PHE A 1121 -14.21 -23.66 -32.38
CA PHE A 1121 -15.12 -24.80 -32.36
C PHE A 1121 -16.15 -24.65 -31.23
N ASN A 1122 -17.23 -25.44 -31.29
CA ASN A 1122 -18.26 -25.39 -30.25
C ASN A 1122 -17.68 -25.97 -28.96
N THR A 1123 -17.75 -25.21 -27.87
CA THR A 1123 -17.21 -25.62 -26.57
C THR A 1123 -18.37 -25.94 -25.64
N LYS A 1124 -18.46 -27.19 -25.19
CA LYS A 1124 -19.42 -27.60 -24.17
C LYS A 1124 -18.85 -27.28 -22.79
N ILE A 1125 -19.66 -26.66 -21.95
CA ILE A 1125 -19.41 -26.47 -20.53
C ILE A 1125 -20.45 -27.31 -19.81
N GLN A 1126 -20.01 -28.26 -19.01
CA GLN A 1126 -20.90 -29.24 -18.38
C GLN A 1126 -20.56 -29.35 -16.90
N ALA A 1127 -21.57 -29.64 -16.10
CA ALA A 1127 -21.43 -30.03 -14.70
C ALA A 1127 -21.84 -31.50 -14.56
N ARG A 1128 -21.00 -32.29 -13.90
CA ARG A 1128 -21.20 -33.73 -13.70
C ARG A 1128 -21.26 -34.05 -12.21
N ALA A 1129 -22.25 -34.82 -11.80
CA ALA A 1129 -22.33 -35.39 -10.46
C ALA A 1129 -22.87 -36.83 -10.57
N GLN A 1130 -22.43 -37.73 -9.68
CA GLN A 1130 -22.85 -39.14 -9.67
C GLN A 1130 -22.70 -39.84 -11.06
N GLY A 1131 -21.65 -39.49 -11.81
CA GLY A 1131 -21.39 -40.03 -13.15
C GLY A 1131 -22.32 -39.52 -14.27
N ARG A 1132 -23.26 -38.60 -13.99
CA ARG A 1132 -24.21 -38.04 -14.97
C ARG A 1132 -23.98 -36.54 -15.18
N ILE A 1133 -24.29 -36.04 -16.38
CA ILE A 1133 -24.28 -34.60 -16.67
C ILE A 1133 -25.57 -33.98 -16.13
N ILE A 1134 -25.45 -33.05 -15.19
CA ILE A 1134 -26.54 -32.39 -14.47
C ILE A 1134 -26.97 -31.10 -15.19
N SER A 1135 -26.00 -30.30 -15.62
CA SER A 1135 -26.22 -29.07 -16.36
C SER A 1135 -25.23 -28.93 -17.50
N SER A 1136 -25.65 -28.29 -18.59
CA SER A 1136 -24.85 -28.13 -19.80
C SER A 1136 -25.22 -26.84 -20.54
N ARG A 1137 -24.20 -26.11 -20.98
CA ARG A 1137 -24.30 -24.97 -21.91
C ARG A 1137 -23.26 -25.12 -23.01
N THR A 1138 -23.54 -24.62 -24.21
CA THR A 1138 -22.60 -24.70 -25.34
C THR A 1138 -22.29 -23.32 -25.87
N LEU A 1139 -21.01 -22.95 -25.84
CA LEU A 1139 -20.52 -21.76 -26.50
C LEU A 1139 -20.42 -22.01 -28.00
N SER A 1140 -21.10 -21.14 -28.77
CA SER A 1140 -21.04 -21.16 -30.23
C SER A 1140 -19.63 -20.86 -30.74
N ALA A 1141 -19.20 -21.61 -31.74
CA ALA A 1141 -17.92 -21.39 -32.39
C ALA A 1141 -17.84 -20.01 -33.07
N MET A 1142 -16.73 -19.30 -32.88
CA MET A 1142 -16.39 -18.10 -33.64
C MET A 1142 -16.40 -18.42 -35.14
N ARG A 1143 -17.13 -17.62 -35.92
CA ARG A 1143 -17.21 -17.76 -37.38
C ARG A 1143 -16.72 -16.47 -38.05
N LYS A 1144 -15.83 -16.61 -39.02
CA LYS A 1144 -15.53 -15.54 -39.97
C LYS A 1144 -16.67 -15.47 -40.98
N ASP A 1145 -17.14 -14.27 -41.31
CA ASP A 1145 -18.03 -14.10 -42.45
C ASP A 1145 -17.22 -14.32 -43.74
N VAL A 1146 -17.26 -15.55 -44.25
CA VAL A 1146 -16.57 -15.97 -45.47
C VAL A 1146 -17.32 -15.56 -46.73
N THR A 1147 -18.54 -15.04 -46.58
CA THR A 1147 -19.43 -14.63 -47.68
C THR A 1147 -19.52 -13.12 -47.84
N GLY A 1148 -19.06 -12.32 -46.88
CA GLY A 1148 -19.23 -10.86 -46.83
C GLY A 1148 -18.57 -10.06 -47.96
N TYR A 1149 -17.65 -10.63 -48.75
CA TYR A 1149 -17.04 -10.00 -49.93
C TYR A 1149 -17.61 -10.50 -51.26
N LEU A 1150 -18.68 -11.32 -51.23
CA LEU A 1150 -19.35 -11.82 -52.43
C LEU A 1150 -20.56 -10.95 -52.74
N TYR A 1151 -20.48 -10.18 -53.83
CA TYR A 1151 -21.54 -9.26 -54.28
C TYR A 1151 -22.55 -9.90 -55.26
N GLY A 1152 -22.45 -11.21 -55.54
CA GLY A 1152 -23.29 -11.91 -56.54
C GLY A 1152 -24.29 -12.93 -55.97
N GLY A 1153 -25.29 -13.29 -56.78
CA GLY A 1153 -26.38 -14.23 -56.46
C GLY A 1153 -26.06 -15.73 -56.60
N ASP A 1154 -24.85 -16.10 -57.03
CA ASP A 1154 -24.46 -17.51 -57.22
C ASP A 1154 -24.25 -18.23 -55.87
N VAL A 1155 -25.23 -19.06 -55.53
CA VAL A 1155 -25.29 -19.85 -54.28
C VAL A 1155 -24.13 -20.87 -54.19
N THR A 1156 -23.64 -21.39 -55.33
CA THR A 1156 -22.62 -22.44 -55.33
C THR A 1156 -21.28 -21.95 -54.77
N ARG A 1157 -20.89 -20.71 -55.06
CA ARG A 1157 -19.68 -20.07 -54.50
C ARG A 1157 -19.78 -19.84 -52.99
N LYS A 1158 -20.97 -19.42 -52.51
CA LYS A 1158 -21.24 -19.26 -51.08
C LYS A 1158 -21.13 -20.62 -50.36
N MET A 1159 -21.75 -21.66 -50.91
CA MET A 1159 -21.70 -23.02 -50.36
C MET A 1159 -20.27 -23.56 -50.29
N LYS A 1160 -19.46 -23.39 -51.35
CA LYS A 1160 -18.07 -23.86 -51.37
C LYS A 1160 -17.20 -23.26 -50.25
N LEU A 1161 -17.39 -21.98 -49.94
CA LEU A 1161 -16.65 -21.29 -48.87
C LEU A 1161 -17.14 -21.71 -47.47
N LEU A 1162 -18.45 -21.89 -47.30
CA LEU A 1162 -19.04 -22.42 -46.06
C LEU A 1162 -18.58 -23.86 -45.79
N GLU A 1163 -18.54 -24.72 -46.81
CA GLU A 1163 -18.02 -26.08 -46.68
C GLU A 1163 -16.53 -26.10 -46.33
N LYS A 1164 -15.73 -25.24 -46.95
CA LYS A 1164 -14.30 -25.10 -46.62
C LYS A 1164 -14.10 -24.68 -45.17
N GLN A 1165 -14.89 -23.73 -44.67
CA GLN A 1165 -14.85 -23.31 -43.27
C GLN A 1165 -15.30 -24.45 -42.32
N LYS A 1166 -16.36 -25.18 -42.66
CA LYS A 1166 -16.87 -26.34 -41.90
C LYS A 1166 -15.83 -27.46 -41.81
N ARG A 1167 -15.19 -27.83 -42.93
CA ARG A 1167 -14.11 -28.83 -42.96
C ARG A 1167 -12.88 -28.37 -42.16
N GLY A 1168 -12.51 -27.10 -42.25
CA GLY A 1168 -11.40 -26.53 -41.48
C GLY A 1168 -11.61 -26.62 -39.97
N LYS A 1169 -12.83 -26.31 -39.51
CA LYS A 1169 -13.20 -26.45 -38.08
C LYS A 1169 -13.23 -27.92 -37.63
N LYS A 1170 -13.77 -28.82 -38.44
CA LYS A 1170 -13.78 -30.27 -38.15
C LYS A 1170 -12.35 -30.81 -38.01
N LYS A 1171 -11.45 -30.42 -38.91
CA LYS A 1171 -10.03 -30.82 -38.89
C LYS A 1171 -9.25 -30.26 -37.70
N LEU A 1172 -9.66 -29.12 -37.12
CA LEU A 1172 -9.08 -28.55 -35.90
C LEU A 1172 -9.46 -29.36 -34.65
N LEU A 1173 -10.69 -29.88 -34.60
CA LEU A 1173 -11.17 -30.79 -33.55
C LEU A 1173 -10.46 -32.15 -33.61
N GLU A 1174 -10.35 -32.75 -34.80
CA GLU A 1174 -9.75 -34.09 -35.01
C GLU A 1174 -8.24 -34.14 -34.71
N ARG A 1175 -7.53 -33.00 -34.74
CA ARG A 1175 -6.07 -32.93 -34.54
C ARG A 1175 -5.61 -32.83 -33.08
N GLY A 1176 -6.50 -32.97 -32.10
CA GLY A 1176 -6.14 -32.93 -30.67
C GLY A 1176 -5.68 -31.56 -30.15
N THR A 1177 -5.63 -30.53 -30.99
CA THR A 1177 -5.46 -29.12 -30.60
C THR A 1177 -6.72 -28.50 -29.97
N GLY A 1178 -7.73 -29.32 -29.67
CA GLY A 1178 -9.04 -28.94 -29.13
C GLY A 1178 -9.10 -28.78 -27.60
N LYS A 1179 -7.98 -28.93 -26.89
CA LYS A 1179 -7.93 -28.60 -25.45
C LYS A 1179 -8.25 -27.12 -25.26
N VAL A 1180 -9.33 -26.85 -24.54
CA VAL A 1180 -9.74 -25.49 -24.22
C VAL A 1180 -8.85 -25.00 -23.09
N ASN A 1181 -7.88 -24.15 -23.42
CA ASN A 1181 -7.13 -23.46 -22.39
C ASN A 1181 -8.04 -22.43 -21.74
N ILE A 1182 -8.36 -22.62 -20.46
CA ILE A 1182 -9.16 -21.67 -19.69
C ILE A 1182 -8.26 -20.47 -19.39
N PRO A 1183 -8.60 -19.26 -19.86
CA PRO A 1183 -7.80 -18.08 -19.54
C PRO A 1183 -7.66 -17.90 -18.04
N GLU A 1184 -6.49 -17.43 -17.60
CA GLU A 1184 -6.20 -17.20 -16.19
C GLU A 1184 -7.24 -16.26 -15.55
N ASP A 1185 -7.64 -15.19 -16.24
CA ASP A 1185 -8.64 -14.24 -15.72
C ASP A 1185 -10.03 -14.87 -15.52
N VAL A 1186 -10.42 -15.79 -16.41
CA VAL A 1186 -11.67 -16.57 -16.30
C VAL A 1186 -11.60 -17.52 -15.11
N PHE A 1187 -10.47 -18.23 -14.99
CA PHE A 1187 -10.23 -19.13 -13.87
C PHE A 1187 -10.27 -18.37 -12.53
N MET A 1188 -9.64 -17.19 -12.50
CA MET A 1188 -9.62 -16.31 -11.32
C MET A 1188 -11.02 -15.83 -10.93
N LYS A 1189 -11.87 -15.48 -11.89
CA LYS A 1189 -13.28 -15.12 -11.64
C LYS A 1189 -14.14 -16.29 -11.15
N MET A 1190 -13.74 -17.53 -11.43
CA MET A 1190 -14.44 -18.73 -10.95
C MET A 1190 -14.02 -19.16 -9.54
N VAL A 1191 -12.75 -18.92 -9.17
CA VAL A 1191 -12.15 -19.41 -7.92
C VAL A 1191 -12.15 -18.36 -6.82
N ARG A 1192 -12.15 -17.06 -7.15
CA ARG A 1192 -12.30 -16.00 -6.14
C ARG A 1192 -13.68 -16.07 -5.51
N VAL A 1193 -13.72 -15.98 -4.18
CA VAL A 1193 -14.94 -15.66 -3.43
C VAL A 1193 -15.39 -14.28 -3.90
N ASP A 1194 -16.66 -14.13 -4.27
CA ASP A 1194 -17.22 -12.82 -4.61
C ASP A 1194 -17.15 -11.97 -3.31
N SER A 1195 -16.12 -11.12 -3.24
CA SER A 1195 -15.77 -10.27 -2.08
C SER A 1195 -16.63 -9.03 -2.00
#